data_AF-J7QEH9-F1
#
_entry.id   AF-J7QEH9-F1
#
_cell.length_a   1.000
_cell.length_b   1.000
_cell.length_c   1.000
_cell.angle_alpha   90.00
_cell.angle_beta   90.00
_cell.angle_gamma   90.00
#
_symmetry.space_group_name_H-M   'P 1'
#
loop_
_entity.id
_entity.type
_entity.pdbx_description
1 polymer ?
#
loop_
_entity_poly.entity_id
_entity_poly.type
_entity_poly.pdbx_seq_one_letter_code
_entity_poly.pdbx_strand_id
1 'polypeptide(L)'
;MFSFAAPLALFGLIALPMIYWLLRVTPPRPREIVFPPTKILRELKPDEETPAKTPWWLMALRLALAAALIFAMAGPVWAPSGGVASSAPTLVILDDGWTAAPTWERRLAGAASIIESTARAGGPVAVALASETAAPVPGDGPRAMEKLRSARPKPFLPDRKAIGEQAAAFARAHARARIVWISDGVAQGDAAGFARALKASGAAGVEVYVEDHAPRALAAPTNDAAALSIDVLRIGDDGSAVVDALDAKGRTVGRAVADFGGARRVRAKIELPVELRNEVSHLRIEGENSAGAVALLDARSKVKRVALIGGAAADEAQPLLSPLYYLEKALAPFAQIRTARPGVVDPVQALLAEKPNIMGLADIGLAPGETFDAVSRFVEEGGTLVRFAGPRLANADDGLLPVRLRRNGRVLGGAMSWEEPKALAEFDATSPFFGLPASKDVTVQRQVLAEPDPGLADKTWARLSDGTPLVTAERRGKGLIVLFHVNADANWSNLPISGLFVEMLKRISAMAGESAPASSERSQMAVDPAAFAPMRLLDGFGALGAPGPTAQNIPPGFEGPASAEHPPGLYGAGEAFVAVQTLRPTDEISAFDFAGAGLSANMLRAGGQLDLRGPLLVFALAAFIADALIALALAGKLRLRPLGAATAALLTLACVAATTSETRAESAPKSAATQRDKDAALTARLAYVISGDAHVDEISRLGLEALTQALNMRTSFSPGDPVGVDPAKDELAFYPLLYWPIVASAPQPPAKTVAKVTAYMKQGGTIIFDTRDALSQRVGGAPTPEAQWLRDLTKGLDIPPLEVTPRDHVITKTFYLLDGFVGRYANGETWVEALPPEPKDQAARPVRATDSVSAIVITSNDLAAAWAHDKRGQPLFPLTPGGARQREFALRGGINLVMYTLTGNYKSDQVHVRDLLERLGQ
;
A
#
# COMPACT_ATOMS: atom_id res chain seq x y z
N MET A 1 -11.28 5.88 55.28
CA MET A 1 -11.91 5.77 56.61
C MET A 1 -11.86 4.32 57.07
N PHE A 2 -11.53 4.05 58.33
CA PHE A 2 -11.57 2.70 58.91
C PHE A 2 -12.92 2.49 59.60
N SER A 3 -13.63 1.41 59.28
CA SER A 3 -14.90 1.06 59.90
C SER A 3 -14.93 -0.42 60.29
N PHE A 4 -15.65 -0.77 61.36
CA PHE A 4 -15.85 -2.15 61.81
C PHE A 4 -17.30 -2.55 61.58
N ALA A 5 -17.53 -3.71 60.97
CA ALA A 5 -18.88 -4.24 60.75
C ALA A 5 -19.55 -4.66 62.08
N ALA A 6 -18.77 -5.15 63.05
CA ALA A 6 -19.22 -5.56 64.37
C ALA A 6 -18.31 -4.97 65.45
N PRO A 7 -18.42 -3.66 65.76
CA PRO A 7 -17.49 -2.97 66.67
C PRO A 7 -17.45 -3.57 68.08
N LEU A 8 -18.53 -4.22 68.53
CA LEU A 8 -18.60 -4.90 69.82
C LEU A 8 -17.63 -6.09 69.94
N ALA A 9 -17.22 -6.71 68.83
CA ALA A 9 -16.25 -7.82 68.87
C ALA A 9 -14.86 -7.37 69.37
N LEU A 10 -14.53 -6.07 69.25
CA LEU A 10 -13.27 -5.50 69.74
C LEU A 10 -13.13 -5.59 71.27
N PHE A 11 -14.23 -5.73 72.02
CA PHE A 11 -14.16 -6.00 73.46
C PHE A 11 -13.41 -7.29 73.79
N GLY A 12 -13.31 -8.24 72.85
CA GLY A 12 -12.51 -9.45 72.98
C GLY A 12 -11.02 -9.17 73.25
N LEU A 13 -10.49 -8.01 72.83
CA LEU A 13 -9.09 -7.63 73.10
C LEU A 13 -8.79 -7.51 74.60
N ILE A 14 -9.80 -7.22 75.42
CA ILE A 14 -9.69 -7.13 76.88
C ILE A 14 -9.38 -8.51 77.51
N ALA A 15 -9.67 -9.61 76.81
CA ALA A 15 -9.34 -10.97 77.28
C ALA A 15 -7.86 -11.37 77.06
N LEU A 16 -7.10 -10.64 76.24
CA LEU A 16 -5.69 -10.97 75.92
C LEU A 16 -4.77 -11.03 77.17
N PRO A 17 -4.85 -10.11 78.15
CA PRO A 17 -4.06 -10.20 79.39
C PRO A 17 -4.41 -11.44 80.24
N MET A 18 -5.67 -11.89 80.18
CA MET A 18 -6.13 -13.10 80.88
C MET A 18 -5.55 -14.36 80.22
N ILE A 19 -5.51 -14.38 78.88
CA ILE A 19 -4.86 -15.44 78.09
C ILE A 19 -3.35 -15.48 78.37
N TYR A 20 -2.70 -14.32 78.46
CA TYR A 20 -1.28 -14.23 78.86
C TYR A 20 -1.02 -14.85 80.23
N TRP A 21 -1.91 -14.61 81.21
CA TRP A 21 -1.77 -15.15 82.56
C TRP A 21 -1.97 -16.68 82.59
N LEU A 22 -2.96 -17.20 81.85
CA LEU A 22 -3.24 -18.62 81.72
C LEU A 22 -2.10 -19.40 81.07
N LEU A 23 -1.47 -18.84 80.02
CA LEU A 23 -0.36 -19.48 79.30
C LEU A 23 0.97 -19.44 80.07
N ARG A 24 1.08 -18.66 81.15
CA ARG A 24 2.29 -18.50 81.98
C ARG A 24 2.40 -19.52 83.12
N VAL A 25 1.42 -20.42 83.30
CA VAL A 25 1.42 -21.41 84.38
C VAL A 25 2.38 -22.57 84.07
N THR A 26 3.60 -22.47 84.59
CA THR A 26 4.65 -23.52 84.57
C THR A 26 4.38 -24.63 85.61
N PRO A 27 4.79 -25.89 85.36
CA PRO A 27 4.72 -26.97 86.36
C PRO A 27 5.64 -26.68 87.56
N PRO A 28 5.35 -27.21 88.77
CA PRO A 28 6.17 -26.99 89.96
C PRO A 28 7.58 -27.58 89.81
N ARG A 29 8.57 -26.95 90.47
CA ARG A 29 9.98 -27.37 90.44
C ARG A 29 10.15 -28.85 90.87
N PRO A 30 11.01 -29.64 90.19
CA PRO A 30 11.32 -31.00 90.62
C PRO A 30 11.86 -31.02 92.05
N ARG A 31 11.43 -32.00 92.85
CA ARG A 31 12.02 -32.28 94.17
C ARG A 31 13.29 -33.09 94.00
N GLU A 32 14.42 -32.55 94.43
CA GLU A 32 15.68 -33.30 94.53
C GLU A 32 15.62 -34.24 95.73
N ILE A 33 15.97 -35.51 95.51
CA ILE A 33 16.06 -36.55 96.54
C ILE A 33 17.49 -37.11 96.47
N VAL A 34 18.19 -37.13 97.61
CA VAL A 34 19.56 -37.65 97.69
C VAL A 34 19.52 -39.18 97.78
N PHE A 35 20.15 -39.88 96.82
CA PHE A 35 20.13 -41.34 96.73
C PHE A 35 21.54 -41.91 96.46
N PRO A 36 22.10 -42.77 97.33
CA PRO A 36 23.27 -43.62 97.05
C PRO A 36 22.88 -45.12 96.92
N PRO A 37 23.62 -46.02 96.22
CA PRO A 37 24.92 -45.89 95.56
C PRO A 37 24.91 -46.07 94.01
N THR A 38 26.01 -45.66 93.40
CA THR A 38 26.31 -45.37 91.98
C THR A 38 26.24 -46.50 90.95
N LYS A 39 25.60 -47.65 91.24
CA LYS A 39 25.61 -48.80 90.32
C LYS A 39 24.48 -48.83 89.28
N ILE A 40 23.41 -48.05 89.48
CA ILE A 40 22.22 -47.99 88.60
C ILE A 40 22.31 -46.86 87.56
N LEU A 41 23.26 -45.92 87.72
CA LEU A 41 23.40 -44.73 86.85
C LEU A 41 23.97 -45.02 85.45
N ARG A 42 24.41 -46.26 85.15
CA ARG A 42 24.99 -46.61 83.85
C ARG A 42 23.97 -47.15 82.84
N GLU A 43 22.72 -47.43 83.26
CA GLU A 43 21.65 -47.96 82.41
C GLU A 43 20.45 -47.00 82.24
N LEU A 44 20.47 -45.83 82.90
CA LEU A 44 19.46 -44.79 82.70
C LEU A 44 19.82 -43.95 81.47
N LYS A 45 19.07 -44.13 80.38
CA LYS A 45 18.99 -43.11 79.32
C LYS A 45 18.40 -41.85 79.95
N PRO A 46 19.00 -40.67 79.72
CA PRO A 46 18.39 -39.41 80.16
C PRO A 46 17.07 -39.24 79.41
N ASP A 47 15.95 -39.22 80.15
CA ASP A 47 14.70 -38.69 79.61
C ASP A 47 14.88 -37.18 79.39
N GLU A 48 14.46 -36.72 78.22
CA GLU A 48 14.62 -35.34 77.76
C GLU A 48 14.10 -34.34 78.80
N GLU A 49 14.99 -33.43 79.23
CA GLU A 49 14.65 -32.28 80.04
C GLU A 49 13.69 -31.37 79.24
N THR A 50 12.39 -31.41 79.54
CA THR A 50 11.46 -30.39 79.06
C THR A 50 11.89 -29.01 79.56
N PRO A 51 12.09 -28.01 78.67
CA PRO A 51 12.53 -26.68 79.07
C PRO A 51 11.54 -26.02 80.05
N ALA A 52 12.04 -25.54 81.18
CA ALA A 52 11.23 -25.01 82.29
C ALA A 52 10.52 -23.67 82.00
N LYS A 53 10.62 -23.08 80.80
CA LYS A 53 9.96 -21.81 80.44
C LYS A 53 9.60 -21.74 78.96
N THR A 54 8.34 -21.42 78.65
CA THR A 54 7.91 -20.99 77.31
C THR A 54 8.68 -19.72 76.92
N PRO A 55 9.38 -19.68 75.78
CA PRO A 55 10.05 -18.48 75.33
C PRO A 55 9.06 -17.32 75.15
N TRP A 56 9.42 -16.11 75.60
CA TRP A 56 8.51 -14.96 75.60
C TRP A 56 8.04 -14.56 74.19
N TRP A 57 8.84 -14.84 73.15
CA TRP A 57 8.49 -14.58 71.76
C TRP A 57 7.38 -15.51 71.24
N LEU A 58 7.30 -16.75 71.73
CA LEU A 58 6.17 -17.68 71.44
C LEU A 58 4.88 -17.18 72.10
N MET A 59 4.99 -16.61 73.30
CA MET A 59 3.86 -15.96 73.95
C MET A 59 3.35 -14.77 73.13
N ALA A 60 4.26 -13.95 72.61
CA ALA A 60 3.92 -12.82 71.75
C ALA A 60 3.23 -13.27 70.45
N LEU A 61 3.70 -14.35 69.82
CA LEU A 61 3.07 -14.95 68.64
C LEU A 61 1.63 -15.40 68.92
N ARG A 62 1.39 -16.08 70.04
CA ARG A 62 0.05 -16.55 70.45
C ARG A 62 -0.92 -15.41 70.73
N LEU A 63 -0.45 -14.34 71.38
CA LEU A 63 -1.25 -13.14 71.60
C LEU A 63 -1.55 -12.40 70.28
N ALA A 64 -0.58 -12.33 69.36
CA ALA A 64 -0.79 -11.75 68.03
C ALA A 64 -1.80 -12.53 67.20
N LEU A 65 -1.78 -13.87 67.28
CA LEU A 65 -2.77 -14.75 66.65
C LEU A 65 -4.17 -14.50 67.21
N ALA A 66 -4.32 -14.46 68.53
CA ALA A 66 -5.60 -14.18 69.17
C ALA A 66 -6.13 -12.77 68.81
N ALA A 67 -5.25 -11.77 68.80
CA ALA A 67 -5.59 -10.42 68.36
C ALA A 67 -6.04 -10.39 66.89
N ALA A 68 -5.34 -11.09 65.99
CA ALA A 68 -5.70 -11.17 64.57
C ALA A 68 -7.07 -11.81 64.35
N LEU A 69 -7.43 -12.86 65.12
CA LEU A 69 -8.77 -13.46 65.10
C LEU A 69 -9.85 -12.50 65.60
N ILE A 70 -9.60 -11.79 66.71
CA ILE A 70 -10.54 -10.80 67.25
C ILE A 70 -10.77 -9.66 66.25
N PHE A 71 -9.68 -9.17 65.62
CA PHE A 71 -9.80 -8.19 64.54
C PHE A 71 -10.56 -8.76 63.34
N ALA A 72 -10.28 -9.99 62.89
CA ALA A 72 -11.02 -10.60 61.80
C ALA A 72 -12.53 -10.71 62.10
N MET A 73 -12.91 -11.06 63.34
CA MET A 73 -14.31 -11.13 63.78
C MET A 73 -15.00 -9.76 63.87
N ALA A 74 -14.25 -8.70 64.18
CA ALA A 74 -14.77 -7.32 64.16
C ALA A 74 -15.07 -6.80 62.75
N GLY A 75 -14.55 -7.47 61.71
CA GLY A 75 -14.75 -7.13 60.31
C GLY A 75 -14.22 -5.75 59.94
N PRO A 76 -12.91 -5.46 60.10
CA PRO A 76 -12.29 -4.20 59.72
C PRO A 76 -12.34 -4.05 58.21
N VAL A 77 -12.95 -2.96 57.78
CA VAL A 77 -12.98 -2.59 56.37
C VAL A 77 -12.35 -1.21 56.21
N TRP A 78 -11.42 -1.14 55.26
CA TRP A 78 -10.83 0.13 54.84
C TRP A 78 -11.55 0.62 53.60
N ALA A 79 -12.27 1.74 53.73
CA ALA A 79 -12.98 2.39 52.63
C ALA A 79 -12.29 3.74 52.32
N PRO A 80 -11.51 3.83 51.22
CA PRO A 80 -10.83 5.08 50.85
C PRO A 80 -11.80 6.19 50.40
N SER A 81 -13.00 5.82 49.94
CA SER A 81 -13.99 6.72 49.34
C SER A 81 -15.21 6.91 50.25
N GLY A 82 -15.48 8.16 50.60
CA GLY A 82 -16.67 8.59 51.35
C GLY A 82 -17.89 8.70 50.44
N GLY A 83 -18.46 7.57 50.02
CA GLY A 83 -19.84 7.58 49.56
C GLY A 83 -20.72 8.02 50.71
N VAL A 84 -21.37 9.19 50.60
CA VAL A 84 -22.31 9.65 51.62
C VAL A 84 -23.44 8.64 51.70
N ALA A 85 -23.54 7.92 52.82
CA ALA A 85 -24.63 7.00 53.07
C ALA A 85 -25.95 7.77 53.00
N SER A 86 -26.77 7.47 51.99
CA SER A 86 -28.03 8.16 51.72
C SER A 86 -29.11 7.13 51.47
N SER A 87 -30.26 7.30 52.12
CA SER A 87 -31.47 6.51 51.88
C SER A 87 -32.33 7.06 50.73
N ALA A 88 -31.90 8.14 50.08
CA ALA A 88 -32.62 8.74 48.96
C ALA A 88 -32.58 7.85 47.71
N PRO A 89 -33.67 7.80 46.91
CA PRO A 89 -33.66 7.15 45.60
C PRO A 89 -32.52 7.69 44.73
N THR A 90 -31.62 6.83 44.29
CA THR A 90 -30.41 7.24 43.57
C THR A 90 -30.41 6.70 42.14
N LEU A 91 -30.23 7.61 41.17
CA LEU A 91 -30.01 7.29 39.77
C LEU A 91 -28.52 7.43 39.44
N VAL A 92 -27.88 6.33 39.05
CA VAL A 92 -26.50 6.31 38.55
C VAL A 92 -26.54 6.30 37.03
N ILE A 93 -26.03 7.36 36.42
CA ILE A 93 -25.89 7.52 34.97
C ILE A 93 -24.41 7.34 34.61
N LEU A 94 -24.13 6.40 33.72
CA LEU A 94 -22.78 6.10 33.27
C LEU A 94 -22.64 6.42 31.78
N ASP A 95 -21.69 7.29 31.44
CA ASP A 95 -21.29 7.48 30.05
C ASP A 95 -20.63 6.18 29.54
N ASP A 96 -21.22 5.57 28.52
CA ASP A 96 -20.82 4.28 27.95
C ASP A 96 -20.37 4.39 26.50
N GLY A 97 -19.96 5.58 26.02
CA GLY A 97 -19.33 5.72 24.71
C GLY A 97 -17.89 5.18 24.66
N TRP A 98 -17.29 5.18 23.47
CA TRP A 98 -15.92 4.68 23.27
C TRP A 98 -14.89 5.44 24.13
N THR A 99 -15.16 6.71 24.43
CA THR A 99 -14.38 7.60 25.29
C THR A 99 -14.26 7.09 26.73
N ALA A 100 -15.23 6.32 27.21
CA ALA A 100 -15.22 5.73 28.55
C ALA A 100 -14.48 4.38 28.62
N ALA A 101 -14.20 3.74 27.48
CA ALA A 101 -13.65 2.38 27.41
C ALA A 101 -12.29 2.18 28.11
N PRO A 102 -11.29 3.08 28.00
CA PRO A 102 -9.97 2.89 28.61
C PRO A 102 -10.02 2.78 30.14
N THR A 103 -10.99 3.46 30.76
CA THR A 103 -11.17 3.49 32.22
C THR A 103 -12.42 2.74 32.68
N TRP A 104 -12.97 1.87 31.82
CA TRP A 104 -14.27 1.22 32.04
C TRP A 104 -14.35 0.46 33.37
N GLU A 105 -13.36 -0.36 33.68
CA GLU A 105 -13.32 -1.13 34.93
C GLU A 105 -13.32 -0.24 36.18
N ARG A 106 -12.61 0.90 36.14
CA ARG A 106 -12.60 1.87 37.24
C ARG A 106 -13.96 2.55 37.41
N ARG A 107 -14.62 2.87 36.29
CA ARG A 107 -15.98 3.43 36.28
C ARG A 107 -17.00 2.46 36.85
N LEU A 108 -16.92 1.18 36.46
CA LEU A 108 -17.76 0.12 37.03
C LEU A 108 -17.51 -0.04 38.54
N ALA A 109 -16.25 -0.06 38.98
CA ALA A 109 -15.93 -0.14 40.40
C ALA A 109 -16.44 1.07 41.21
N GLY A 110 -16.33 2.27 40.63
CA GLY A 110 -16.88 3.50 41.22
C GLY A 110 -18.41 3.47 41.33
N ALA A 111 -19.10 3.10 40.24
CA ALA A 111 -20.55 2.93 40.21
C ALA A 111 -21.00 1.86 41.23
N ALA A 112 -20.30 0.72 41.30
CA ALA A 112 -20.60 -0.36 42.23
C ALA A 112 -20.54 0.10 43.69
N SER A 113 -19.51 0.87 44.07
CA SER A 113 -19.39 1.44 45.42
C SER A 113 -20.58 2.35 45.78
N ILE A 114 -21.05 3.16 44.82
CA ILE A 114 -22.18 4.07 45.01
C ILE A 114 -23.49 3.26 45.17
N ILE A 115 -23.71 2.24 44.34
CA ILE A 115 -24.86 1.33 44.44
C ILE A 115 -24.88 0.63 45.79
N GLU A 116 -23.75 0.05 46.22
CA GLU A 116 -23.63 -0.66 47.49
C GLU A 116 -23.84 0.24 48.71
N SER A 117 -23.30 1.47 48.67
CA SER A 117 -23.50 2.45 49.75
C SER A 117 -24.98 2.84 49.92
N THR A 118 -25.69 3.01 48.81
CA THR A 118 -27.12 3.38 48.81
C THR A 118 -27.99 2.20 49.23
N ALA A 119 -27.69 1.00 48.73
CA ALA A 119 -28.40 -0.22 49.08
C ALA A 119 -28.26 -0.56 50.58
N ARG A 120 -27.07 -0.37 51.17
CA ARG A 120 -26.84 -0.54 52.63
C ARG A 120 -27.64 0.45 53.48
N ALA A 121 -27.88 1.65 52.97
CA ALA A 121 -28.71 2.67 53.62
C ALA A 121 -30.22 2.45 53.38
N GLY A 122 -30.62 1.41 52.65
CA GLY A 122 -32.01 1.04 52.38
C GLY A 122 -32.70 1.87 51.28
N GLY A 123 -31.95 2.63 50.48
CA GLY A 123 -32.50 3.42 49.37
C GLY A 123 -32.61 2.61 48.06
N PRO A 124 -33.64 2.84 47.22
CA PRO A 124 -33.74 2.21 45.91
C PRO A 124 -32.72 2.81 44.93
N VAL A 125 -32.20 1.97 44.01
CA VAL A 125 -31.15 2.36 43.05
C VAL A 125 -31.58 2.04 41.63
N ALA A 126 -31.35 2.98 40.71
CA ALA A 126 -31.52 2.78 39.27
C ALA A 126 -30.17 3.03 38.57
N VAL A 127 -29.87 2.23 37.54
CA VAL A 127 -28.69 2.39 36.68
C VAL A 127 -29.15 2.65 35.26
N ALA A 128 -28.59 3.68 34.63
CA ALA A 128 -28.81 3.99 33.23
C ALA A 128 -27.47 4.21 32.51
N LEU A 129 -27.38 3.73 31.29
CA LEU A 129 -26.25 3.99 30.41
C LEU A 129 -26.61 5.14 29.47
N ALA A 130 -25.64 6.00 29.12
CA ALA A 130 -25.90 7.16 28.27
C ALA A 130 -26.45 6.78 26.88
N SER A 131 -26.12 5.59 26.36
CA SER A 131 -26.64 5.06 25.10
C SER A 131 -28.06 4.50 25.15
N GLU A 132 -28.66 4.34 26.33
CA GLU A 132 -30.00 3.78 26.49
C GLU A 132 -31.09 4.85 26.33
N THR A 133 -32.18 4.48 25.66
CA THR A 133 -33.39 5.31 25.52
C THR A 133 -34.50 4.91 26.49
N ALA A 134 -34.39 3.73 27.10
CA ALA A 134 -35.38 3.21 28.05
C ALA A 134 -35.34 3.99 29.39
N ALA A 135 -36.51 4.18 29.99
CA ALA A 135 -36.62 4.85 31.28
C ALA A 135 -35.91 4.04 32.40
N PRO A 136 -35.15 4.69 33.29
CA PRO A 136 -34.48 4.01 34.40
C PRO A 136 -35.51 3.49 35.40
N VAL A 137 -35.42 2.19 35.72
CA VAL A 137 -36.32 1.53 36.69
C VAL A 137 -35.61 1.43 38.04
N PRO A 138 -36.15 2.02 39.12
CA PRO A 138 -35.61 1.85 40.47
C PRO A 138 -35.82 0.41 40.95
N GLY A 139 -34.78 -0.17 41.55
CA GLY A 139 -34.81 -1.51 42.11
C GLY A 139 -33.94 -1.64 43.37
N ASP A 140 -33.72 -2.87 43.78
CA ASP A 140 -32.81 -3.23 44.85
C ASP A 140 -31.34 -3.24 44.37
N GLY A 141 -30.40 -3.12 45.31
CA GLY A 141 -28.96 -3.09 45.03
C GLY A 141 -28.47 -4.26 44.15
N PRO A 142 -28.89 -5.52 44.39
CA PRO A 142 -28.50 -6.67 43.56
C PRO A 142 -28.90 -6.54 42.09
N ARG A 143 -30.13 -6.10 41.78
CA ARG A 143 -30.58 -5.92 40.39
C ARG A 143 -29.83 -4.80 39.67
N ALA A 144 -29.56 -3.70 40.38
CA ALA A 144 -28.73 -2.62 39.85
C ALA A 144 -27.29 -3.10 39.55
N MET A 145 -26.72 -3.95 40.42
CA MET A 145 -25.40 -4.56 40.23
C MET A 145 -25.36 -5.53 39.05
N GLU A 146 -26.41 -6.32 38.85
CA GLU A 146 -26.53 -7.23 37.71
C GLU A 146 -26.52 -6.46 36.38
N LYS A 147 -27.32 -5.39 36.29
CA LYS A 147 -27.31 -4.50 35.12
C LYS A 147 -25.92 -3.90 34.88
N LEU A 148 -25.28 -3.39 35.94
CA LEU A 148 -23.93 -2.81 35.85
C LEU A 148 -22.88 -3.82 35.35
N ARG A 149 -22.92 -5.08 35.80
CA ARG A 149 -21.99 -6.14 35.36
C ARG A 149 -22.15 -6.50 33.88
N SER A 150 -23.37 -6.38 33.34
CA SER A 150 -23.65 -6.60 31.92
C SER A 150 -23.27 -5.42 31.03
N ALA A 151 -23.02 -4.24 31.61
CA ALA A 151 -22.71 -3.03 30.86
C ALA A 151 -21.37 -3.15 30.13
N ARG A 152 -21.33 -2.66 28.89
CA ARG A 152 -20.15 -2.61 28.03
C ARG A 152 -20.13 -1.28 27.30
N PRO A 153 -18.94 -0.69 27.05
CA PRO A 153 -18.84 0.52 26.25
C PRO A 153 -19.31 0.25 24.82
N LYS A 154 -19.91 1.27 24.21
CA LYS A 154 -20.37 1.32 22.83
C LYS A 154 -19.26 1.88 21.95
N PRO A 155 -19.17 1.45 20.68
CA PRO A 155 -18.13 1.91 19.77
C PRO A 155 -18.39 3.31 19.18
N PHE A 156 -19.51 3.94 19.49
CA PHE A 156 -19.91 5.26 19.03
C PHE A 156 -20.13 6.21 20.23
N LEU A 157 -20.23 7.51 19.97
CA LEU A 157 -20.60 8.49 20.99
C LEU A 157 -22.13 8.52 21.13
N PRO A 158 -22.71 8.23 22.32
CA PRO A 158 -24.14 8.28 22.51
C PRO A 158 -24.67 9.71 22.52
N ASP A 159 -25.91 9.90 22.04
CA ASP A 159 -26.64 11.15 22.19
C ASP A 159 -27.24 11.23 23.60
N ARG A 160 -26.75 12.16 24.42
CA ARG A 160 -27.16 12.30 25.82
C ARG A 160 -28.52 12.99 26.01
N LYS A 161 -29.16 13.48 24.94
CA LYS A 161 -30.44 14.18 25.05
C LYS A 161 -31.54 13.29 25.65
N ALA A 162 -31.68 12.07 25.13
CA ALA A 162 -32.73 11.13 25.56
C ALA A 162 -32.60 10.78 27.05
N ILE A 163 -31.38 10.45 27.51
CA ILE A 163 -31.15 10.12 28.92
C ILE A 163 -31.33 11.34 29.84
N GLY A 164 -31.06 12.56 29.35
CA GLY A 164 -31.34 13.80 30.07
C GLY A 164 -32.83 13.99 30.38
N GLU A 165 -33.69 13.71 29.39
CA GLU A 165 -35.14 13.75 29.55
C GLU A 165 -35.62 12.69 30.55
N GLN A 166 -35.07 11.48 30.49
CA GLN A 166 -35.39 10.39 31.42
C GLN A 166 -34.91 10.68 32.85
N ALA A 167 -33.74 11.27 33.02
CA ALA A 167 -33.22 11.69 34.33
C ALA A 167 -34.12 12.76 34.97
N ALA A 168 -34.59 13.73 34.16
CA ALA A 168 -35.55 14.74 34.62
C ALA A 168 -36.92 14.14 34.97
N ALA A 169 -37.36 13.09 34.28
CA ALA A 169 -38.57 12.35 34.62
C ALA A 169 -38.41 11.58 35.94
N PHE A 170 -37.26 10.92 36.14
CA PHE A 170 -36.95 10.19 37.37
C PHE A 170 -36.95 11.10 38.60
N ALA A 171 -36.34 12.28 38.50
CA ALA A 171 -36.31 13.28 39.56
C ALA A 171 -37.71 13.81 39.92
N ARG A 172 -38.58 14.00 38.92
CA ARG A 172 -39.98 14.40 39.14
C ARG A 172 -40.81 13.30 39.82
N ALA A 173 -40.54 12.03 39.51
CA ALA A 173 -41.25 10.90 40.09
C ALA A 173 -40.84 10.59 41.54
N HIS A 174 -39.61 10.94 41.95
CA HIS A 174 -39.06 10.64 43.27
C HIS A 174 -38.60 11.91 43.98
N ALA A 175 -39.42 12.42 44.89
CA ALA A 175 -39.07 13.59 45.70
C ALA A 175 -37.74 13.33 46.45
N ARG A 176 -36.80 14.28 46.35
CA ARG A 176 -35.43 14.19 46.88
C ARG A 176 -34.52 13.15 46.20
N ALA A 177 -34.77 12.78 44.95
CA ALA A 177 -33.86 11.93 44.18
C ALA A 177 -32.43 12.50 44.16
N ARG A 178 -31.45 11.60 44.25
CA ARG A 178 -30.03 11.87 44.04
C ARG A 178 -29.65 11.40 42.64
N ILE A 179 -28.98 12.25 41.86
CA ILE A 179 -28.47 11.88 40.54
C ILE A 179 -26.94 11.88 40.60
N VAL A 180 -26.34 10.78 40.17
CA VAL A 180 -24.91 10.59 40.07
C VAL A 180 -24.56 10.38 38.60
N TRP A 181 -23.79 11.29 38.02
CA TRP A 181 -23.28 11.16 36.65
C TRP A 181 -21.79 10.83 36.67
N ILE A 182 -21.44 9.64 36.16
CA ILE A 182 -20.06 9.22 35.95
C ILE A 182 -19.72 9.53 34.48
N SER A 183 -19.04 10.65 34.27
CA SER A 183 -18.82 11.26 32.95
C SER A 183 -17.49 10.84 32.31
N ASP A 184 -17.49 10.72 30.98
CA ASP A 184 -16.28 10.52 30.17
C ASP A 184 -15.41 11.78 30.03
N GLY A 185 -15.90 12.95 30.45
CA GLY A 185 -15.17 14.23 30.39
C GLY A 185 -15.15 14.89 29.00
N VAL A 186 -15.91 14.38 28.03
CA VAL A 186 -15.88 14.81 26.62
C VAL A 186 -17.08 15.69 26.29
N ALA A 187 -16.87 16.76 25.52
CA ALA A 187 -17.92 17.73 25.20
C ALA A 187 -18.91 17.25 24.11
N GLN A 188 -18.45 16.36 23.22
CA GLN A 188 -19.21 15.78 22.12
C GLN A 188 -20.36 14.90 22.63
N GLY A 189 -21.44 14.74 21.85
CA GLY A 189 -22.64 13.98 22.25
C GLY A 189 -23.58 14.76 23.18
N ASP A 190 -23.74 16.07 22.93
CA ASP A 190 -24.59 17.01 23.67
C ASP A 190 -24.40 17.04 25.20
N ALA A 191 -23.14 16.97 25.67
CA ALA A 191 -22.83 17.05 27.09
C ALA A 191 -23.34 18.35 27.74
N ALA A 192 -23.34 19.46 26.99
CA ALA A 192 -23.84 20.76 27.45
C ALA A 192 -25.37 20.79 27.60
N GLY A 193 -26.12 20.20 26.67
CA GLY A 193 -27.57 20.02 26.79
C GLY A 193 -27.92 19.11 27.97
N PHE A 194 -27.20 17.99 28.11
CA PHE A 194 -27.38 17.05 29.21
C PHE A 194 -27.12 17.68 30.59
N ALA A 195 -26.02 18.40 30.76
CA ALA A 195 -25.71 19.11 32.00
C ALA A 195 -26.81 20.12 32.39
N ARG A 196 -27.36 20.86 31.42
CA ARG A 196 -28.50 21.77 31.64
C ARG A 196 -29.76 21.02 32.06
N ALA A 197 -30.06 19.88 31.42
CA ALA A 197 -31.20 19.04 31.76
C ALA A 197 -31.11 18.47 33.19
N LEU A 198 -29.91 18.01 33.60
CA LEU A 198 -29.68 17.53 34.96
C LEU A 198 -29.87 18.64 36.01
N LYS A 199 -29.39 19.86 35.75
CA LYS A 199 -29.57 20.99 36.66
C LYS A 199 -31.03 21.43 36.77
N ALA A 200 -31.77 21.36 35.66
CA ALA A 200 -33.19 21.68 35.61
C ALA A 200 -34.11 20.53 36.09
N SER A 201 -33.56 19.36 36.43
CA SER A 201 -34.32 18.16 36.79
C SER A 201 -35.11 18.29 38.11
N GLY A 202 -34.73 19.21 39.00
CA GLY A 202 -35.31 19.36 40.34
C GLY A 202 -34.85 18.30 41.36
N ALA A 203 -33.79 17.54 41.06
CA ALA A 203 -33.17 16.59 41.99
C ALA A 203 -32.63 17.28 43.25
N ALA A 204 -32.54 16.56 44.37
CA ALA A 204 -31.99 17.09 45.62
C ALA A 204 -30.47 17.33 45.55
N GLY A 205 -29.78 16.63 44.65
CA GLY A 205 -28.36 16.81 44.37
C GLY A 205 -27.95 16.12 43.09
N VAL A 206 -27.11 16.81 42.29
CA VAL A 206 -26.45 16.25 41.11
C VAL A 206 -24.96 16.18 41.43
N GLU A 207 -24.42 14.97 41.45
CA GLU A 207 -23.00 14.71 41.68
C GLU A 207 -22.37 14.24 40.38
N VAL A 208 -21.24 14.85 40.00
CA VAL A 208 -20.50 14.46 38.80
C VAL A 208 -19.17 13.86 39.22
N TYR A 209 -18.84 12.71 38.64
CA TYR A 209 -17.55 12.05 38.81
C TYR A 209 -16.84 11.89 37.47
N VAL A 210 -15.56 12.24 37.43
CA VAL A 210 -14.68 12.13 36.25
C VAL A 210 -13.41 11.37 36.59
N GLU A 211 -12.86 10.63 35.63
CA GLU A 211 -11.58 9.92 35.77
C GLU A 211 -10.41 10.79 35.30
N ASP A 212 -9.20 10.47 35.79
CA ASP A 212 -7.94 11.10 35.40
C ASP A 212 -7.29 10.35 34.23
N HIS A 213 -8.04 10.29 33.13
CA HIS A 213 -7.58 9.74 31.87
C HIS A 213 -8.13 10.62 30.76
N ALA A 214 -7.25 11.14 29.92
CA ALA A 214 -7.65 11.94 28.78
C ALA A 214 -7.75 11.06 27.53
N PRO A 215 -8.96 10.86 26.96
CA PRO A 215 -9.13 10.01 25.79
C PRO A 215 -8.30 10.47 24.60
N ARG A 216 -7.74 9.50 23.87
CA ARG A 216 -7.05 9.71 22.61
C ARG A 216 -7.80 9.00 21.49
N ALA A 217 -7.68 9.51 20.27
CA ALA A 217 -8.40 8.96 19.15
C ALA A 217 -7.65 9.06 17.82
N LEU A 218 -8.05 8.22 16.86
CA LEU A 218 -7.58 8.23 15.49
C LEU A 218 -8.73 8.71 14.59
N ALA A 219 -8.43 9.61 13.66
CA ALA A 219 -9.36 9.96 12.59
C ALA A 219 -9.32 8.89 11.47
N ALA A 220 -9.75 9.24 10.25
CA ALA A 220 -9.59 8.35 9.11
C ALA A 220 -8.12 8.25 8.64
N PRO A 221 -7.58 7.05 8.38
CA PRO A 221 -6.24 6.88 7.84
C PRO A 221 -6.21 7.20 6.34
N THR A 222 -5.05 7.66 5.87
CA THR A 222 -4.78 7.91 4.45
C THR A 222 -3.54 7.14 4.01
N ASN A 223 -3.69 6.25 3.04
CA ASN A 223 -2.58 5.49 2.45
C ASN A 223 -2.35 5.99 1.02
N ASP A 224 -1.31 6.79 0.83
CA ASP A 224 -0.93 7.33 -0.48
C ASP A 224 0.32 6.63 -1.03
N ALA A 225 0.80 7.07 -2.19
CA ALA A 225 2.00 6.51 -2.81
C ALA A 225 3.26 6.68 -1.93
N ALA A 226 3.32 7.70 -1.07
CA ALA A 226 4.47 7.98 -0.22
C ALA A 226 4.40 7.22 1.11
N ALA A 227 3.31 7.35 1.87
CA ALA A 227 3.23 6.82 3.23
C ALA A 227 1.80 6.46 3.67
N LEU A 228 1.71 5.61 4.70
CA LEU A 228 0.51 5.43 5.48
C LEU A 228 0.49 6.50 6.58
N SER A 229 -0.51 7.34 6.60
CA SER A 229 -0.63 8.46 7.53
C SER A 229 -1.97 8.46 8.26
N ILE A 230 -1.97 9.01 9.46
CA ILE A 230 -3.14 9.05 10.32
C ILE A 230 -3.10 10.29 11.22
N ASP A 231 -4.23 10.97 11.37
CA ASP A 231 -4.36 12.04 12.34
C ASP A 231 -4.69 11.46 13.72
N VAL A 232 -3.87 11.80 14.71
CA VAL A 232 -4.04 11.44 16.11
C VAL A 232 -4.56 12.66 16.86
N LEU A 233 -5.63 12.45 17.61
CA LEU A 233 -6.35 13.46 18.39
C LEU A 233 -6.16 13.18 19.88
N ARG A 234 -6.06 14.24 20.69
CA ARG A 234 -5.98 14.12 22.16
C ARG A 234 -6.84 15.15 22.88
N ILE A 235 -7.25 14.81 24.09
CA ILE A 235 -7.79 15.73 25.08
C ILE A 235 -6.68 16.03 26.12
N GLY A 236 -6.58 17.27 26.60
CA GLY A 236 -5.58 17.66 27.61
C GLY A 236 -4.14 17.80 27.09
N ASP A 237 -3.19 17.89 28.04
CA ASP A 237 -1.81 18.34 27.76
C ASP A 237 -0.77 17.22 27.66
N ASP A 238 -1.10 15.95 27.92
CA ASP A 238 -0.06 14.94 28.12
C ASP A 238 0.39 14.17 26.87
N GLY A 239 1.70 14.27 26.62
CA GLY A 239 2.58 13.29 25.99
C GLY A 239 2.45 13.07 24.48
N SER A 240 3.42 12.33 23.92
CA SER A 240 3.31 11.70 22.61
C SER A 240 2.42 10.45 22.68
N ALA A 241 1.93 10.00 21.52
CA ALA A 241 1.25 8.72 21.36
C ALA A 241 2.02 7.83 20.39
N VAL A 242 1.94 6.52 20.60
CA VAL A 242 2.51 5.53 19.69
C VAL A 242 1.36 4.88 18.94
N VAL A 243 1.45 4.85 17.61
CA VAL A 243 0.46 4.21 16.73
C VAL A 243 1.09 2.98 16.11
N ASP A 244 0.46 1.82 16.34
CA ASP A 244 0.83 0.54 15.75
C ASP A 244 -0.02 0.28 14.50
N ALA A 245 0.61 -0.16 13.41
CA ALA A 245 -0.04 -0.70 12.23
C ALA A 245 -0.12 -2.23 12.34
N LEU A 246 -1.33 -2.78 12.27
CA LEU A 246 -1.60 -4.19 12.54
C LEU A 246 -2.14 -4.91 11.30
N ASP A 247 -1.61 -6.10 11.01
CA ASP A 247 -2.15 -6.96 9.97
C ASP A 247 -3.49 -7.60 10.38
N ALA A 248 -4.13 -8.35 9.47
CA ALA A 248 -5.41 -9.01 9.74
C ALA A 248 -5.36 -10.05 10.88
N LYS A 249 -4.15 -10.51 11.27
CA LYS A 249 -3.90 -11.44 12.39
C LYS A 249 -3.59 -10.70 13.70
N GLY A 250 -3.55 -9.36 13.69
CA GLY A 250 -3.22 -8.53 14.85
C GLY A 250 -1.72 -8.45 15.16
N ARG A 251 -0.84 -8.75 14.19
CA ARG A 251 0.61 -8.61 14.34
C ARG A 251 1.05 -7.20 13.94
N THR A 252 1.96 -6.60 14.70
CA THR A 252 2.52 -5.28 14.38
C THR A 252 3.43 -5.35 13.16
N VAL A 253 3.06 -4.61 12.13
CA VAL A 253 3.79 -4.48 10.84
C VAL A 253 4.66 -3.23 10.84
N GLY A 254 4.24 -2.17 11.54
CA GLY A 254 4.98 -0.92 11.67
C GLY A 254 4.48 -0.07 12.82
N ARG A 255 5.23 0.98 13.15
CA ARG A 255 4.97 1.87 14.27
C ARG A 255 5.33 3.31 13.92
N ALA A 256 4.56 4.27 14.41
CA ALA A 256 4.90 5.68 14.35
C ALA A 256 4.65 6.38 15.69
N VAL A 257 5.45 7.42 15.95
CA VAL A 257 5.28 8.29 17.11
C VAL A 257 4.56 9.56 16.66
N ALA A 258 3.48 9.88 17.35
CA ALA A 258 2.70 11.10 17.21
C ALA A 258 3.11 12.06 18.34
N ASP A 259 4.01 13.00 18.04
CA ASP A 259 4.40 14.05 18.98
C ASP A 259 3.50 15.28 18.80
N PHE A 260 2.74 15.62 19.84
CA PHE A 260 1.76 16.68 19.76
C PHE A 260 2.36 18.08 19.85
N GLY A 261 3.53 18.27 20.48
CA GLY A 261 4.16 19.61 20.61
C GLY A 261 3.24 20.72 21.13
N GLY A 262 2.21 20.39 21.93
CA GLY A 262 1.18 21.32 22.41
C GLY A 262 -0.10 21.41 21.56
N ALA A 263 -0.12 20.85 20.35
CA ALA A 263 -1.33 20.75 19.53
C ALA A 263 -2.31 19.69 20.07
N ARG A 264 -3.59 19.78 19.67
CA ARG A 264 -4.63 18.76 19.96
C ARG A 264 -4.77 17.71 18.86
N ARG A 265 -4.16 17.97 17.70
CA ARG A 265 -4.19 17.14 16.50
C ARG A 265 -2.80 17.11 15.88
N VAL A 266 -2.29 15.93 15.60
CA VAL A 266 -1.01 15.75 14.88
C VAL A 266 -1.14 14.62 13.87
N ARG A 267 -0.43 14.74 12.75
CA ARG A 267 -0.35 13.67 11.74
C ARG A 267 0.86 12.77 12.01
N ALA A 268 0.60 11.49 12.29
CA ALA A 268 1.62 10.46 12.33
C ALA A 268 1.81 9.84 10.95
N LYS A 269 3.07 9.57 10.56
CA LYS A 269 3.42 8.90 9.31
C LYS A 269 4.14 7.59 9.62
N ILE A 270 3.67 6.51 9.02
CA ILE A 270 4.24 5.18 9.14
C ILE A 270 4.96 4.86 7.83
N GLU A 271 6.29 4.85 7.88
CA GLU A 271 7.15 4.56 6.75
C GLU A 271 7.30 3.03 6.59
N LEU A 272 6.58 2.47 5.64
CA LEU A 272 6.61 1.06 5.30
C LEU A 272 6.68 0.87 3.78
N PRO A 273 7.35 -0.19 3.29
CA PRO A 273 7.19 -0.67 1.92
C PRO A 273 5.72 -0.91 1.58
N VAL A 274 5.33 -0.68 0.32
CA VAL A 274 3.92 -0.72 -0.11
C VAL A 274 3.28 -2.09 0.12
N GLU A 275 4.07 -3.16 0.05
CA GLU A 275 3.64 -4.54 0.27
C GLU A 275 3.13 -4.69 1.70
N LEU A 276 3.93 -4.21 2.66
CA LEU A 276 3.56 -4.20 4.07
C LEU A 276 2.43 -3.22 4.36
N ARG A 277 2.37 -2.07 3.69
CA ARG A 277 1.24 -1.11 3.83
C ARG A 277 -0.09 -1.74 3.41
N ASN A 278 -0.10 -2.50 2.31
CA ASN A 278 -1.30 -3.16 1.81
C ASN A 278 -1.72 -4.37 2.66
N GLU A 279 -0.85 -4.89 3.53
CA GLU A 279 -1.16 -5.91 4.53
C GLU A 279 -1.76 -5.32 5.82
N VAL A 280 -1.62 -4.00 6.05
CA VAL A 280 -2.20 -3.33 7.23
C VAL A 280 -3.71 -3.35 7.13
N SER A 281 -4.35 -3.89 8.17
CA SER A 281 -5.81 -3.98 8.27
C SER A 281 -6.40 -2.86 9.13
N HIS A 282 -5.70 -2.49 10.20
CA HIS A 282 -6.11 -1.41 11.10
C HIS A 282 -4.91 -0.80 11.83
N LEU A 283 -5.07 0.44 12.27
CA LEU A 283 -4.14 1.17 13.12
C LEU A 283 -4.71 1.23 14.53
N ARG A 284 -3.85 1.20 15.54
CA ARG A 284 -4.26 1.30 16.95
C ARG A 284 -3.27 2.14 17.76
N ILE A 285 -3.77 2.95 18.69
CA ILE A 285 -2.91 3.63 19.67
C ILE A 285 -2.49 2.64 20.77
N GLU A 286 -1.18 2.54 21.02
CA GLU A 286 -0.63 1.69 22.07
C GLU A 286 -1.13 2.13 23.46
N GLY A 287 -1.64 1.19 24.25
CA GLY A 287 -2.16 1.44 25.60
C GLY A 287 -3.59 2.00 25.66
N GLU A 288 -4.24 2.27 24.52
CA GLU A 288 -5.59 2.83 24.47
C GLU A 288 -6.60 1.79 23.94
N ASN A 289 -7.30 1.10 24.84
CA ASN A 289 -8.32 0.10 24.49
C ASN A 289 -9.68 0.76 24.27
N SER A 290 -9.87 1.34 23.08
CA SER A 290 -11.11 2.01 22.69
C SER A 290 -11.38 1.93 21.19
N ALA A 291 -12.65 1.91 20.79
CA ALA A 291 -13.04 2.04 19.39
C ALA A 291 -12.55 3.34 18.73
N GLY A 292 -12.46 4.44 19.50
CA GLY A 292 -11.92 5.71 18.98
C GLY A 292 -10.41 5.67 18.76
N ALA A 293 -9.70 4.75 19.42
CA ALA A 293 -8.27 4.57 19.28
C ALA A 293 -7.88 3.63 18.12
N VAL A 294 -8.87 3.16 17.35
CA VAL A 294 -8.70 2.25 16.21
C VAL A 294 -9.17 2.92 14.93
N ALA A 295 -8.34 2.86 13.90
CA ALA A 295 -8.66 3.33 12.56
C ALA A 295 -8.54 2.17 11.57
N LEU A 296 -9.58 1.92 10.79
CA LEU A 296 -9.66 0.76 9.89
C LEU A 296 -9.16 1.13 8.48
N LEU A 297 -8.49 0.22 7.79
CA LEU A 297 -8.22 0.37 6.35
C LEU A 297 -9.23 -0.46 5.55
N ASP A 298 -9.63 0.07 4.40
CA ASP A 298 -10.58 -0.58 3.49
C ASP A 298 -9.92 -1.01 2.17
N ALA A 299 -10.69 -1.64 1.28
CA ALA A 299 -10.18 -2.11 -0.01
C ALA A 299 -9.64 -0.97 -0.90
N ARG A 300 -10.23 0.23 -0.78
CA ARG A 300 -9.87 1.44 -1.55
C ARG A 300 -8.55 2.05 -1.07
N SER A 301 -8.16 1.75 0.17
CA SER A 301 -6.92 2.22 0.77
C SER A 301 -5.68 1.45 0.30
N LYS A 302 -5.83 0.38 -0.49
CA LYS A 302 -4.69 -0.38 -1.04
C LYS A 302 -4.06 0.36 -2.21
N VAL A 303 -2.76 0.67 -2.10
CA VAL A 303 -1.99 1.31 -3.19
C VAL A 303 -1.66 0.24 -4.24
N LYS A 304 -2.07 0.48 -5.49
CA LYS A 304 -1.81 -0.45 -6.60
C LYS A 304 -0.41 -0.24 -7.16
N ARG A 305 0.25 -1.34 -7.52
CA ARG A 305 1.51 -1.31 -8.29
C ARG A 305 1.19 -1.26 -9.77
N VAL A 306 1.75 -0.28 -10.47
CA VAL A 306 1.53 -0.06 -11.90
C VAL A 306 2.86 -0.19 -12.63
N ALA A 307 2.96 -1.18 -13.51
CA ALA A 307 4.08 -1.32 -14.43
C ALA A 307 3.79 -0.51 -15.70
N LEU A 308 4.68 0.39 -16.10
CA LEU A 308 4.54 1.18 -17.31
C LEU A 308 5.67 0.85 -18.30
N ILE A 309 5.29 0.57 -19.55
CA ILE A 309 6.23 0.36 -20.66
C ILE A 309 5.80 1.24 -21.85
N GLY A 310 6.75 1.94 -22.47
CA GLY A 310 6.55 2.78 -23.65
C GLY A 310 7.28 2.21 -24.87
N GLY A 311 6.78 2.52 -26.07
CA GLY A 311 7.37 2.06 -27.34
C GLY A 311 8.68 2.77 -27.74
N ALA A 312 8.89 4.02 -27.32
CA ALA A 312 10.06 4.82 -27.69
C ALA A 312 11.13 4.77 -26.57
N ALA A 313 12.34 4.26 -26.86
CA ALA A 313 13.46 4.37 -25.92
C ALA A 313 14.26 5.68 -26.08
N ALA A 314 13.95 6.49 -27.11
CA ALA A 314 14.71 7.70 -27.45
C ALA A 314 14.20 8.99 -26.77
N ASP A 315 13.13 8.94 -25.98
CA ASP A 315 12.52 10.14 -25.37
C ASP A 315 13.14 10.55 -24.01
N GLU A 316 14.19 9.89 -23.53
CA GLU A 316 14.88 10.31 -22.29
C GLU A 316 15.50 11.72 -22.41
N ALA A 317 15.81 12.18 -23.63
CA ALA A 317 16.37 13.51 -23.87
C ALA A 317 15.32 14.65 -23.85
N GLN A 318 14.03 14.35 -24.07
CA GLN A 318 12.94 15.33 -24.07
C GLN A 318 11.70 14.78 -23.34
N PRO A 319 11.65 14.88 -21.99
CA PRO A 319 10.61 14.24 -21.18
C PRO A 319 9.17 14.60 -21.56
N LEU A 320 8.93 15.80 -22.09
CA LEU A 320 7.59 16.27 -22.48
C LEU A 320 7.03 15.59 -23.73
N LEU A 321 7.85 14.92 -24.53
CA LEU A 321 7.38 14.15 -25.68
C LEU A 321 7.07 12.69 -25.31
N SER A 322 7.52 12.24 -24.14
CA SER A 322 7.33 10.86 -23.70
C SER A 322 5.91 10.61 -23.22
N PRO A 323 5.18 9.61 -23.77
CA PRO A 323 3.89 9.19 -23.23
C PRO A 323 3.99 8.69 -21.77
N LEU A 324 5.14 8.11 -21.40
CA LEU A 324 5.36 7.63 -20.03
C LEU A 324 5.41 8.77 -19.01
N TYR A 325 5.95 9.93 -19.38
CA TYR A 325 6.04 11.08 -18.48
C TYR A 325 4.65 11.51 -17.95
N TYR A 326 3.65 11.61 -18.84
CA TYR A 326 2.30 11.98 -18.45
C TYR A 326 1.62 10.91 -17.59
N LEU A 327 1.79 9.64 -17.93
CA LEU A 327 1.27 8.52 -17.14
C LEU A 327 1.88 8.48 -15.75
N GLU A 328 3.19 8.66 -15.65
CA GLU A 328 3.88 8.72 -14.36
C GLU A 328 3.35 9.86 -13.50
N LYS A 329 3.22 11.08 -14.06
CA LYS A 329 2.69 12.22 -13.32
C LYS A 329 1.24 12.05 -12.90
N ALA A 330 0.41 11.45 -13.76
CA ALA A 330 -1.01 11.24 -13.48
C ALA A 330 -1.24 10.14 -12.42
N LEU A 331 -0.44 9.07 -12.41
CA LEU A 331 -0.58 7.94 -11.50
C LEU A 331 0.15 8.13 -10.15
N ALA A 332 1.21 8.93 -10.12
CA ALA A 332 2.05 9.12 -8.93
C ALA A 332 1.31 9.46 -7.63
N PRO A 333 0.18 10.22 -7.63
CA PRO A 333 -0.52 10.53 -6.39
C PRO A 333 -1.18 9.32 -5.70
N PHE A 334 -1.51 8.25 -6.44
CA PHE A 334 -2.33 7.15 -5.92
C PHE A 334 -1.84 5.74 -6.31
N ALA A 335 -0.71 5.63 -7.00
CA ALA A 335 -0.14 4.36 -7.41
C ALA A 335 1.39 4.32 -7.25
N GLN A 336 1.93 3.14 -7.00
CA GLN A 336 3.37 2.91 -7.07
C GLN A 336 3.76 2.53 -8.49
N ILE A 337 4.52 3.40 -9.15
CA ILE A 337 4.93 3.19 -10.52
C ILE A 337 6.24 2.40 -10.59
N ARG A 338 6.30 1.49 -11.56
CA ARG A 338 7.50 0.72 -11.94
C ARG A 338 7.71 0.84 -13.43
N THR A 339 8.92 1.25 -13.80
CA THR A 339 9.38 1.30 -15.19
C THR A 339 10.57 0.36 -15.35
N ALA A 340 10.75 -0.15 -16.57
CA ALA A 340 11.85 -1.06 -16.86
C ALA A 340 13.18 -0.31 -16.78
N ARG A 341 14.22 -0.98 -16.27
CA ARG A 341 15.57 -0.41 -16.27
C ARG A 341 16.11 -0.36 -17.70
N PRO A 342 16.91 0.66 -18.07
CA PRO A 342 17.59 0.68 -19.36
C PRO A 342 18.43 -0.60 -19.57
N GLY A 343 18.44 -1.12 -20.81
CA GLY A 343 19.25 -2.29 -21.20
C GLY A 343 18.68 -3.68 -20.86
N VAL A 344 17.45 -3.77 -20.33
CA VAL A 344 16.78 -5.08 -20.10
C VAL A 344 16.30 -5.69 -21.43
N VAL A 345 16.60 -6.97 -21.67
CA VAL A 345 16.28 -7.69 -22.92
C VAL A 345 14.78 -7.87 -23.14
N ASP A 346 14.03 -8.25 -22.10
CA ASP A 346 12.56 -8.28 -22.10
C ASP A 346 12.00 -7.44 -20.93
N PRO A 347 11.70 -6.15 -21.16
CA PRO A 347 11.22 -5.26 -20.12
C PRO A 347 9.82 -5.66 -19.60
N VAL A 348 9.00 -6.29 -20.43
CA VAL A 348 7.64 -6.69 -20.06
C VAL A 348 7.68 -7.84 -19.08
N GLN A 349 8.45 -8.89 -19.39
CA GLN A 349 8.61 -10.03 -18.46
C GLN A 349 9.27 -9.61 -17.15
N ALA A 350 10.30 -8.75 -17.20
CA ALA A 350 10.98 -8.27 -16.00
C ALA A 350 10.01 -7.54 -15.05
N LEU A 351 9.13 -6.70 -15.60
CA LEU A 351 8.12 -5.99 -14.80
C LEU A 351 6.99 -6.91 -14.34
N LEU A 352 6.58 -7.90 -15.13
CA LEU A 352 5.59 -8.91 -14.69
C LEU A 352 6.10 -9.74 -13.51
N ALA A 353 7.42 -10.03 -13.45
CA ALA A 353 8.02 -10.72 -12.32
C ALA A 353 7.89 -9.94 -10.99
N GLU A 354 7.75 -8.61 -11.06
CA GLU A 354 7.44 -7.76 -9.91
C GLU A 354 5.96 -7.82 -9.49
N LYS A 355 5.11 -8.65 -10.11
CA LYS A 355 3.68 -8.82 -9.76
C LYS A 355 2.90 -7.49 -9.67
N PRO A 356 2.85 -6.68 -10.74
CA PRO A 356 2.06 -5.47 -10.76
C PRO A 356 0.56 -5.80 -10.69
N ASN A 357 -0.28 -4.86 -10.25
CA ASN A 357 -1.74 -4.97 -10.36
C ASN A 357 -2.23 -4.50 -11.74
N ILE A 358 -1.52 -3.52 -12.30
CA ILE A 358 -1.85 -2.88 -13.57
C ILE A 358 -0.60 -2.85 -14.45
N MET A 359 -0.75 -3.18 -15.72
CA MET A 359 0.27 -3.00 -16.74
C MET A 359 -0.21 -1.98 -17.76
N GLY A 360 0.51 -0.87 -17.90
CA GLY A 360 0.28 0.19 -18.87
C GLY A 360 1.24 0.07 -20.05
N LEU A 361 0.71 -0.07 -21.26
CA LEU A 361 1.49 -0.15 -22.50
C LEU A 361 1.16 1.05 -23.40
N ALA A 362 2.13 1.93 -23.62
CA ALA A 362 1.96 3.12 -24.45
C ALA A 362 2.59 2.93 -25.84
N ASP A 363 1.74 2.82 -26.87
CA ASP A 363 2.12 2.58 -28.27
C ASP A 363 3.09 1.40 -28.49
N ILE A 364 2.75 0.24 -27.92
CA ILE A 364 3.50 -1.01 -28.09
C ILE A 364 2.57 -2.05 -28.71
N GLY A 365 2.99 -2.62 -29.83
CA GLY A 365 2.40 -3.85 -30.36
C GLY A 365 3.04 -5.09 -29.72
N LEU A 366 2.23 -6.06 -29.29
CA LEU A 366 2.69 -7.36 -28.83
C LEU A 366 2.37 -8.42 -29.88
N ALA A 367 3.38 -8.85 -30.62
CA ALA A 367 3.26 -9.98 -31.55
C ALA A 367 3.12 -11.31 -30.78
N PRO A 368 2.47 -12.33 -31.36
CA PRO A 368 2.37 -13.66 -30.75
C PRO A 368 3.74 -14.24 -30.36
N GLY A 369 3.88 -14.71 -29.12
CA GLY A 369 5.13 -15.20 -28.57
C GLY A 369 5.10 -15.24 -27.04
N GLU A 370 6.25 -15.52 -26.43
CA GLU A 370 6.36 -15.73 -24.97
C GLU A 370 5.89 -14.51 -24.14
N THR A 371 6.24 -13.30 -24.58
CA THR A 371 5.80 -12.05 -23.94
C THR A 371 4.29 -11.86 -24.03
N PHE A 372 3.69 -12.16 -25.18
CA PHE A 372 2.23 -12.11 -25.37
C PHE A 372 1.52 -13.08 -24.43
N ASP A 373 2.01 -14.32 -24.35
CA ASP A 373 1.45 -15.37 -23.48
C ASP A 373 1.55 -14.98 -22.00
N ALA A 374 2.67 -14.36 -21.59
CA ALA A 374 2.86 -13.87 -20.23
C ALA A 374 1.87 -12.76 -19.86
N VAL A 375 1.65 -11.79 -20.75
CA VAL A 375 0.66 -10.71 -20.55
C VAL A 375 -0.77 -11.27 -20.58
N SER A 376 -1.06 -12.23 -21.47
CA SER A 376 -2.37 -12.89 -21.52
C SER A 376 -2.69 -13.58 -20.20
N ARG A 377 -1.74 -14.36 -19.66
CA ARG A 377 -1.89 -15.01 -18.36
C ARG A 377 -2.08 -14.00 -17.23
N PHE A 378 -1.32 -12.92 -17.22
CA PHE A 378 -1.47 -11.84 -16.25
C PHE A 378 -2.91 -11.28 -16.23
N VAL A 379 -3.48 -11.02 -17.40
CA VAL A 379 -4.88 -10.56 -17.50
C VAL A 379 -5.84 -11.66 -17.05
N GLU A 380 -5.68 -12.89 -17.51
CA GLU A 380 -6.57 -14.00 -17.14
C GLU A 380 -6.61 -14.27 -15.63
N GLU A 381 -5.48 -14.08 -14.94
CA GLU A 381 -5.34 -14.24 -13.49
C GLU A 381 -5.91 -13.07 -12.66
N GLY A 382 -6.33 -11.97 -13.29
CA GLY A 382 -6.95 -10.83 -12.61
C GLY A 382 -6.25 -9.49 -12.79
N GLY A 383 -5.16 -9.46 -13.57
CA GLY A 383 -4.43 -8.23 -13.90
C GLY A 383 -5.25 -7.27 -14.76
N THR A 384 -4.97 -5.97 -14.63
CA THR A 384 -5.54 -4.94 -15.51
C THR A 384 -4.51 -4.48 -16.53
N LEU A 385 -4.81 -4.62 -17.82
CA LEU A 385 -3.98 -4.15 -18.92
C LEU A 385 -4.57 -2.85 -19.47
N VAL A 386 -3.84 -1.74 -19.33
CA VAL A 386 -4.21 -0.43 -19.87
C VAL A 386 -3.35 -0.14 -21.09
N ARG A 387 -3.97 0.14 -22.21
CA ARG A 387 -3.28 0.35 -23.49
C ARG A 387 -3.59 1.71 -24.06
N PHE A 388 -2.59 2.34 -24.66
CA PHE A 388 -2.73 3.61 -25.36
C PHE A 388 -2.39 3.41 -26.83
N ALA A 389 -3.28 3.85 -27.70
CA ALA A 389 -3.12 3.71 -29.13
C ALA A 389 -2.08 4.69 -29.67
N GLY A 390 -1.30 4.22 -30.64
CA GLY A 390 -0.36 5.02 -31.40
C GLY A 390 -0.07 4.36 -32.76
N PRO A 391 0.86 4.91 -33.56
CA PRO A 391 1.17 4.38 -34.87
C PRO A 391 1.65 2.93 -34.87
N ARG A 392 2.39 2.49 -33.84
CA ARG A 392 2.93 1.13 -33.77
C ARG A 392 1.85 0.14 -33.40
N LEU A 393 1.05 0.42 -32.36
CA LEU A 393 -0.06 -0.46 -31.97
C LEU A 393 -1.11 -0.57 -33.07
N ALA A 394 -1.40 0.50 -33.81
CA ALA A 394 -2.39 0.49 -34.90
C ALA A 394 -1.99 -0.40 -36.10
N ASN A 395 -0.70 -0.66 -36.29
CA ASN A 395 -0.18 -1.47 -37.38
C ASN A 395 0.28 -2.87 -36.93
N ALA A 396 0.29 -3.14 -35.63
CA ALA A 396 0.64 -4.42 -35.06
C ALA A 396 -0.54 -5.41 -35.12
N ASP A 397 -0.22 -6.70 -35.24
CA ASP A 397 -1.18 -7.80 -35.11
C ASP A 397 -1.23 -8.24 -33.63
N ASP A 398 -1.95 -7.48 -32.79
CA ASP A 398 -2.04 -7.66 -31.33
C ASP A 398 -3.43 -8.16 -30.91
N GLY A 399 -3.49 -9.35 -30.31
CA GLY A 399 -4.72 -9.97 -29.82
C GLY A 399 -5.19 -9.54 -28.42
N LEU A 400 -4.41 -8.73 -27.69
CA LEU A 400 -4.70 -8.25 -26.33
C LEU A 400 -5.32 -6.85 -26.37
N LEU A 401 -6.39 -6.72 -27.15
CA LEU A 401 -7.19 -5.51 -27.32
C LEU A 401 -8.68 -5.85 -27.15
N PRO A 402 -9.50 -4.92 -26.62
CA PRO A 402 -10.95 -5.13 -26.48
C PRO A 402 -11.69 -5.06 -27.83
N VAL A 403 -11.08 -4.44 -28.83
CA VAL A 403 -11.64 -4.22 -30.16
C VAL A 403 -10.55 -4.35 -31.22
N ARG A 404 -10.95 -4.70 -32.45
CA ARG A 404 -10.04 -4.66 -33.60
C ARG A 404 -9.83 -3.22 -34.04
N LEU A 405 -8.61 -2.89 -34.44
CA LEU A 405 -8.23 -1.54 -34.84
C LEU A 405 -8.16 -1.44 -36.37
N ARG A 406 -8.67 -0.34 -36.90
CA ARG A 406 -8.46 0.01 -38.30
C ARG A 406 -7.00 0.39 -38.51
N ARG A 407 -6.39 -0.18 -39.56
CA ARG A 407 -5.05 0.22 -40.01
C ARG A 407 -5.07 1.67 -40.47
N ASN A 408 -4.04 2.40 -40.09
CA ASN A 408 -3.89 3.86 -40.28
C ASN A 408 -4.90 4.67 -39.45
N GLY A 409 -4.37 5.52 -38.56
CA GLY A 409 -5.17 6.37 -37.68
C GLY A 409 -5.97 7.45 -38.44
N ARG A 410 -7.01 7.98 -37.80
CA ARG A 410 -7.77 9.16 -38.23
C ARG A 410 -7.09 10.42 -37.71
N VAL A 411 -6.88 11.38 -38.60
CA VAL A 411 -6.40 12.73 -38.26
C VAL A 411 -7.56 13.72 -38.41
N LEU A 412 -7.82 14.46 -37.34
CA LEU A 412 -8.87 15.46 -37.17
C LEU A 412 -8.22 16.85 -37.11
N GLY A 413 -8.73 17.81 -37.87
CA GLY A 413 -8.28 19.20 -37.82
C GLY A 413 -6.99 19.49 -38.58
N GLY A 414 -6.45 18.51 -39.32
CA GLY A 414 -5.31 18.71 -40.23
C GLY A 414 -5.76 19.32 -41.57
N ALA A 415 -4.86 20.00 -42.28
CA ALA A 415 -5.21 20.78 -43.48
C ALA A 415 -5.62 19.97 -44.75
N MET A 416 -5.80 18.65 -44.64
CA MET A 416 -6.45 17.75 -45.62
C MET A 416 -7.68 17.03 -45.02
N SER A 417 -8.00 17.30 -43.75
CA SER A 417 -9.14 16.77 -43.01
C SER A 417 -10.20 17.86 -42.91
N TRP A 418 -11.40 17.59 -43.40
CA TRP A 418 -12.54 18.51 -43.31
C TRP A 418 -13.20 18.52 -41.92
N GLU A 419 -12.63 17.80 -40.95
CA GLU A 419 -13.25 17.56 -39.64
C GLU A 419 -12.53 18.34 -38.55
N GLU A 420 -13.25 19.14 -37.77
CA GLU A 420 -12.71 19.83 -36.59
C GLU A 420 -12.29 18.84 -35.48
N PRO A 421 -11.30 19.21 -34.63
CA PRO A 421 -10.98 18.46 -33.41
C PRO A 421 -12.24 18.14 -32.60
N LYS A 422 -12.36 16.90 -32.13
CA LYS A 422 -13.58 16.43 -31.46
C LYS A 422 -13.47 16.59 -29.96
N ALA A 423 -14.55 17.05 -29.36
CA ALA A 423 -14.70 17.15 -27.90
C ALA A 423 -15.16 15.81 -27.32
N LEU A 424 -14.95 15.63 -26.01
CA LEU A 424 -15.47 14.48 -25.26
C LEU A 424 -16.99 14.58 -25.09
N ALA A 425 -17.70 13.47 -25.26
CA ALA A 425 -19.12 13.37 -24.92
C ALA A 425 -19.32 13.13 -23.41
N GLU A 426 -20.54 13.34 -22.91
CA GLU A 426 -20.87 12.96 -21.54
C GLU A 426 -20.74 11.44 -21.33
N PHE A 427 -20.37 11.03 -20.12
CA PHE A 427 -20.22 9.61 -19.79
C PHE A 427 -21.59 8.96 -19.57
N ASP A 428 -21.81 7.80 -20.19
CA ASP A 428 -23.03 7.01 -20.01
C ASP A 428 -23.19 6.50 -18.57
N ALA A 429 -24.43 6.28 -18.11
CA ALA A 429 -24.72 5.76 -16.75
C ALA A 429 -24.12 4.38 -16.47
N THR A 430 -23.83 3.60 -17.51
CA THR A 430 -23.18 2.28 -17.42
C THR A 430 -21.65 2.36 -17.38
N SER A 431 -21.08 3.53 -17.72
CA SER A 431 -19.64 3.73 -17.73
C SER A 431 -19.09 3.84 -16.31
N PRO A 432 -17.91 3.26 -16.02
CA PRO A 432 -17.22 3.50 -14.75
C PRO A 432 -16.82 4.97 -14.58
N PHE A 433 -16.88 5.80 -15.61
CA PHE A 433 -16.59 7.25 -15.55
C PHE A 433 -17.82 8.12 -15.28
N PHE A 434 -19.01 7.52 -15.13
CA PHE A 434 -20.25 8.26 -14.86
C PHE A 434 -20.15 9.19 -13.65
N GLY A 435 -20.62 10.42 -13.78
CA GLY A 435 -20.54 11.45 -12.74
C GLY A 435 -19.21 12.21 -12.67
N LEU A 436 -18.20 11.88 -13.48
CA LEU A 436 -17.09 12.80 -13.73
C LEU A 436 -17.56 13.95 -14.64
N PRO A 437 -17.13 15.20 -14.40
CA PRO A 437 -17.43 16.29 -15.32
C PRO A 437 -16.68 16.05 -16.64
N ALA A 438 -17.41 15.82 -17.72
CA ALA A 438 -16.83 15.79 -19.06
C ALA A 438 -16.30 17.20 -19.37
N SER A 439 -14.98 17.37 -19.26
CA SER A 439 -14.36 18.68 -19.50
C SER A 439 -14.48 19.03 -20.98
N LYS A 440 -15.12 20.16 -21.26
CA LYS A 440 -15.29 20.70 -22.62
C LYS A 440 -13.98 21.16 -23.25
N ASP A 441 -12.93 21.29 -22.43
CA ASP A 441 -11.61 21.70 -22.87
C ASP A 441 -10.82 20.53 -23.47
N VAL A 442 -11.26 19.28 -23.27
CA VAL A 442 -10.60 18.11 -23.88
C VAL A 442 -10.94 18.04 -25.36
N THR A 443 -9.90 18.10 -26.19
CA THR A 443 -9.96 18.01 -27.64
C THR A 443 -9.06 16.88 -28.15
N VAL A 444 -9.58 16.13 -29.11
CA VAL A 444 -8.88 15.03 -29.78
C VAL A 444 -8.61 15.41 -31.24
N GLN A 445 -7.33 15.42 -31.60
CA GLN A 445 -6.83 15.76 -32.93
C GLN A 445 -6.44 14.52 -33.73
N ARG A 446 -6.08 13.42 -33.07
CA ARG A 446 -5.75 12.15 -33.74
C ARG A 446 -6.28 10.99 -32.91
N GLN A 447 -6.81 9.97 -33.59
CA GLN A 447 -7.29 8.76 -32.93
C GLN A 447 -7.14 7.52 -33.83
N VAL A 448 -7.00 6.36 -33.21
CA VAL A 448 -7.09 5.06 -33.91
C VAL A 448 -8.49 4.52 -33.77
N LEU A 449 -9.17 4.28 -34.89
CA LEU A 449 -10.57 3.86 -34.87
C LEU A 449 -10.73 2.36 -34.62
N ALA A 450 -11.76 2.01 -33.84
CA ALA A 450 -12.23 0.64 -33.75
C ALA A 450 -12.93 0.21 -35.06
N GLU A 451 -12.79 -1.07 -35.42
CA GLU A 451 -13.65 -1.68 -36.42
C GLU A 451 -15.09 -1.79 -35.89
N PRO A 452 -16.13 -1.44 -36.68
CA PRO A 452 -17.52 -1.59 -36.25
C PRO A 452 -17.86 -3.06 -36.02
N ASP A 453 -18.29 -3.38 -34.81
CA ASP A 453 -18.75 -4.71 -34.39
C ASP A 453 -20.05 -4.56 -33.58
N PRO A 454 -21.04 -5.47 -33.70
CA PRO A 454 -22.28 -5.44 -32.91
C PRO A 454 -22.09 -5.25 -31.40
N GLY A 455 -20.99 -5.75 -30.81
CA GLY A 455 -20.70 -5.63 -29.38
C GLY A 455 -19.92 -4.36 -28.97
N LEU A 456 -19.59 -3.47 -29.92
CA LEU A 456 -18.73 -2.30 -29.65
C LEU A 456 -19.35 -1.33 -28.64
N ALA A 457 -20.67 -1.16 -28.67
CA ALA A 457 -21.36 -0.22 -27.78
C ALA A 457 -21.20 -0.62 -26.30
N ASP A 458 -21.33 -1.91 -25.99
CA ASP A 458 -21.20 -2.45 -24.62
C ASP A 458 -19.76 -2.38 -24.10
N LYS A 459 -18.78 -2.40 -25.00
CA LYS A 459 -17.36 -2.25 -24.67
C LYS A 459 -16.92 -0.80 -24.54
N THR A 460 -17.76 0.18 -24.88
CA THR A 460 -17.35 1.59 -24.92
C THR A 460 -17.62 2.29 -23.58
N TRP A 461 -16.57 2.79 -22.92
CA TRP A 461 -16.67 3.54 -21.66
C TRP A 461 -16.70 5.06 -21.86
N ALA A 462 -16.11 5.56 -22.93
CA ALA A 462 -16.11 6.98 -23.26
C ALA A 462 -16.22 7.18 -24.77
N ARG A 463 -16.94 8.22 -25.20
CA ARG A 463 -17.16 8.56 -26.61
C ARG A 463 -16.75 10.01 -26.88
N LEU A 464 -16.45 10.30 -28.14
CA LEU A 464 -16.35 11.66 -28.63
C LEU A 464 -17.72 12.20 -29.04
N SER A 465 -17.81 13.51 -29.29
CA SER A 465 -19.05 14.19 -29.67
C SER A 465 -19.67 13.68 -30.98
N ASP A 466 -18.90 12.97 -31.82
CA ASP A 466 -19.37 12.31 -33.04
C ASP A 466 -19.79 10.83 -32.82
N GLY A 467 -19.79 10.37 -31.57
CA GLY A 467 -20.15 9.00 -31.18
C GLY A 467 -19.02 7.98 -31.32
N THR A 468 -17.84 8.37 -31.83
CA THR A 468 -16.71 7.42 -31.94
C THR A 468 -16.15 7.06 -30.55
N PRO A 469 -15.76 5.79 -30.31
CA PRO A 469 -15.21 5.38 -29.02
C PRO A 469 -13.84 6.02 -28.75
N LEU A 470 -13.69 6.62 -27.56
CA LEU A 470 -12.42 7.11 -27.05
C LEU A 470 -11.76 6.12 -26.09
N VAL A 471 -12.55 5.46 -25.24
CA VAL A 471 -12.08 4.42 -24.33
C VAL A 471 -12.96 3.20 -24.47
N THR A 472 -12.33 2.07 -24.77
CA THR A 472 -12.99 0.76 -24.84
C THR A 472 -12.40 -0.19 -23.80
N ALA A 473 -13.20 -1.16 -23.34
CA ALA A 473 -12.76 -2.14 -22.38
C ALA A 473 -13.44 -3.50 -22.57
N GLU A 474 -12.74 -4.56 -22.19
CA GLU A 474 -13.22 -5.93 -22.24
C GLU A 474 -12.71 -6.69 -21.01
N ARG A 475 -13.57 -7.49 -20.38
CA ARG A 475 -13.15 -8.45 -19.37
C ARG A 475 -12.65 -9.72 -20.05
N ARG A 476 -11.47 -10.19 -19.64
CA ARG A 476 -10.86 -11.43 -20.13
C ARG A 476 -10.36 -12.25 -18.95
N GLY A 477 -10.88 -13.47 -18.81
CA GLY A 477 -10.69 -14.25 -17.59
C GLY A 477 -11.18 -13.49 -16.36
N LYS A 478 -10.33 -13.36 -15.34
CA LYS A 478 -10.63 -12.57 -14.12
C LYS A 478 -10.21 -11.10 -14.23
N GLY A 479 -9.46 -10.73 -15.27
CA GLY A 479 -8.91 -9.39 -15.44
C GLY A 479 -9.68 -8.51 -16.40
N LEU A 480 -9.02 -7.42 -16.78
CA LEU A 480 -9.62 -6.32 -17.53
C LEU A 480 -8.61 -5.76 -18.53
N ILE A 481 -9.02 -5.59 -19.77
CA ILE A 481 -8.26 -4.88 -20.80
C ILE A 481 -8.96 -3.56 -21.07
N VAL A 482 -8.26 -2.45 -20.97
CA VAL A 482 -8.74 -1.09 -21.26
C VAL A 482 -7.87 -0.50 -22.36
N LEU A 483 -8.47 0.06 -23.40
CA LEU A 483 -7.79 0.74 -24.49
C LEU A 483 -8.26 2.19 -24.59
N PHE A 484 -7.31 3.11 -24.53
CA PHE A 484 -7.48 4.49 -24.97
C PHE A 484 -7.16 4.56 -26.46
N HIS A 485 -8.10 5.06 -27.27
CA HIS A 485 -7.96 5.22 -28.72
C HIS A 485 -7.09 6.42 -29.14
N VAL A 486 -6.37 6.99 -28.17
CA VAL A 486 -5.39 8.07 -28.32
C VAL A 486 -4.09 7.68 -27.61
N ASN A 487 -3.01 8.39 -27.93
CA ASN A 487 -1.75 8.20 -27.22
C ASN A 487 -1.80 8.83 -25.81
N ALA A 488 -0.88 8.44 -24.93
CA ALA A 488 -0.73 9.03 -23.60
C ALA A 488 0.14 10.31 -23.60
N ASP A 489 0.26 11.00 -24.73
CA ASP A 489 1.00 12.25 -24.89
C ASP A 489 0.08 13.40 -25.34
N ALA A 490 0.64 14.61 -25.38
CA ALA A 490 -0.06 15.81 -25.82
C ALA A 490 -0.20 15.94 -27.35
N ASN A 491 0.39 15.05 -28.15
CA ASN A 491 0.46 15.20 -29.61
C ASN A 491 -0.84 14.82 -30.31
N TRP A 492 -1.62 13.91 -29.71
CA TRP A 492 -2.87 13.41 -30.29
C TRP A 492 -4.11 14.02 -29.65
N SER A 493 -4.00 14.41 -28.38
CA SER A 493 -5.07 15.03 -27.61
C SER A 493 -4.48 15.80 -26.43
N ASN A 494 -5.20 16.77 -25.89
CA ASN A 494 -4.82 17.40 -24.62
C ASN A 494 -5.39 16.67 -23.38
N LEU A 495 -5.98 15.47 -23.56
CA LEU A 495 -6.49 14.65 -22.46
C LEU A 495 -5.41 14.35 -21.42
N PRO A 496 -4.18 13.91 -21.75
CA PRO A 496 -3.16 13.56 -20.75
C PRO A 496 -2.69 14.73 -19.87
N ILE A 497 -3.00 15.98 -20.25
CA ILE A 497 -2.68 17.19 -19.49
C ILE A 497 -3.88 17.66 -18.64
N SER A 498 -5.03 17.03 -18.78
CA SER A 498 -6.26 17.40 -18.07
C SER A 498 -6.38 16.72 -16.71
N GLY A 499 -7.04 17.38 -15.75
CA GLY A 499 -7.41 16.75 -14.47
C GLY A 499 -8.36 15.55 -14.63
N LEU A 500 -9.13 15.52 -15.73
CA LEU A 500 -10.03 14.41 -16.06
C LEU A 500 -9.26 13.11 -16.27
N PHE A 501 -8.08 13.17 -16.90
CA PHE A 501 -7.25 11.99 -17.13
C PHE A 501 -6.80 11.32 -15.83
N VAL A 502 -6.44 12.14 -14.83
CA VAL A 502 -6.08 11.67 -13.48
C VAL A 502 -7.25 10.93 -12.84
N GLU A 503 -8.45 11.50 -12.88
CA GLU A 503 -9.65 10.88 -12.32
C GLU A 503 -10.05 9.60 -13.07
N MET A 504 -9.93 9.56 -14.41
CA MET A 504 -10.18 8.35 -15.20
C MET A 504 -9.22 7.22 -14.80
N LEU A 505 -7.92 7.50 -14.72
CA LEU A 505 -6.92 6.52 -14.30
C LEU A 505 -7.11 6.07 -12.84
N LYS A 506 -7.53 6.97 -11.96
CA LYS A 506 -7.87 6.65 -10.57
C LYS A 506 -9.05 5.68 -10.48
N ARG A 507 -10.10 5.87 -11.28
CA ARG A 507 -11.24 4.94 -11.34
C ARG A 507 -10.83 3.57 -11.91
N ILE A 508 -10.00 3.55 -12.96
CA ILE A 508 -9.44 2.29 -13.50
C ILE A 508 -8.62 1.56 -12.42
N SER A 509 -7.78 2.29 -11.69
CA SER A 509 -6.93 1.73 -10.63
C SER A 509 -7.73 1.16 -9.46
N ALA A 510 -8.82 1.82 -9.06
CA ALA A 510 -9.72 1.34 -8.02
C ALA A 510 -10.33 -0.03 -8.38
N MET A 511 -10.72 -0.23 -9.64
CA MET A 511 -11.29 -1.49 -10.12
C MET A 511 -10.24 -2.61 -10.30
N ALA A 512 -8.94 -2.27 -10.35
CA ALA A 512 -7.89 -3.24 -10.64
C ALA A 512 -7.74 -4.26 -9.50
N GLY A 513 -7.95 -5.54 -9.81
CA GLY A 513 -7.88 -6.64 -8.84
C GLY A 513 -9.19 -6.91 -8.09
N GLU A 514 -10.28 -6.20 -8.38
CA GLU A 514 -11.62 -6.56 -7.90
C GLU A 514 -12.20 -7.67 -8.79
N SER A 515 -12.36 -8.87 -8.23
CA SER A 515 -13.16 -9.94 -8.84
C SER A 515 -14.64 -9.60 -8.67
N ALA A 516 -15.17 -8.68 -9.49
CA ALA A 516 -16.61 -8.49 -9.56
C ALA A 516 -17.26 -9.74 -10.21
N PRO A 517 -18.43 -10.21 -9.73
CA PRO A 517 -19.12 -11.35 -10.35
C PRO A 517 -19.36 -11.09 -11.83
N ALA A 518 -19.11 -12.10 -12.67
CA ALA A 518 -19.46 -12.07 -14.07
C ALA A 518 -20.96 -11.72 -14.21
N SER A 519 -21.27 -10.79 -15.09
CA SER A 519 -22.60 -10.25 -15.36
C SER A 519 -23.51 -11.26 -16.10
N SER A 520 -23.68 -12.45 -15.54
CA SER A 520 -24.56 -13.51 -16.06
C SER A 520 -25.62 -13.99 -15.05
N GLU A 521 -25.61 -13.48 -13.81
CA GLU A 521 -26.64 -13.78 -12.80
C GLU A 521 -27.35 -12.52 -12.25
N ARG A 522 -27.66 -11.56 -13.11
CA ARG A 522 -28.77 -10.62 -12.84
C ARG A 522 -30.09 -11.32 -13.16
N SER A 523 -30.44 -12.34 -12.38
CA SER A 523 -31.75 -12.97 -12.42
C SER A 523 -32.28 -13.13 -11.00
N GLN A 524 -33.28 -12.30 -10.68
CA GLN A 524 -34.34 -12.56 -9.69
C GLN A 524 -33.90 -12.82 -8.23
N MET A 525 -33.27 -11.83 -7.61
CA MET A 525 -33.66 -11.40 -6.27
C MET A 525 -33.51 -9.88 -6.22
N ALA A 526 -34.60 -9.17 -5.95
CA ALA A 526 -34.57 -7.74 -5.67
C ALA A 526 -33.89 -7.51 -4.31
N VAL A 527 -32.55 -7.62 -4.29
CA VAL A 527 -31.71 -6.96 -3.31
C VAL A 527 -31.27 -5.67 -3.99
N ASP A 528 -31.63 -4.54 -3.39
CA ASP A 528 -31.27 -3.21 -3.86
C ASP A 528 -29.78 -3.18 -4.26
N PRO A 529 -29.44 -2.92 -5.54
CA PRO A 529 -28.07 -3.08 -6.04
C PRO A 529 -27.22 -1.88 -5.62
N ALA A 530 -26.91 -1.75 -4.32
CA ALA A 530 -26.02 -0.70 -3.81
C ALA A 530 -25.63 -0.81 -2.32
N ALA A 531 -26.37 -1.51 -1.45
CA ALA A 531 -26.07 -1.41 -0.01
C ALA A 531 -24.98 -2.41 0.46
N PHE A 532 -23.96 -1.94 1.18
CA PHE A 532 -22.94 -2.78 1.81
C PHE A 532 -23.44 -3.29 3.17
N ALA A 533 -23.51 -4.61 3.32
CA ALA A 533 -23.92 -5.27 4.57
C ALA A 533 -22.80 -5.26 5.62
N PRO A 534 -23.10 -5.19 6.93
CA PRO A 534 -22.07 -5.24 7.96
C PRO A 534 -21.35 -6.60 7.97
N MET A 535 -20.01 -6.59 7.92
CA MET A 535 -19.20 -7.81 7.94
C MET A 535 -18.53 -8.03 9.29
N ARG A 536 -17.84 -7.01 9.80
CA ARG A 536 -17.15 -7.04 11.10
C ARG A 536 -17.24 -5.67 11.75
N LEU A 537 -17.73 -5.59 12.98
CA LEU A 537 -17.93 -4.31 13.66
C LEU A 537 -16.97 -4.19 14.85
N LEU A 538 -16.55 -2.97 15.16
CA LEU A 538 -15.81 -2.68 16.37
C LEU A 538 -16.74 -2.72 17.59
N ASP A 539 -16.28 -3.32 18.68
CA ASP A 539 -16.88 -3.11 20.00
C ASP A 539 -16.33 -1.83 20.66
N GLY A 540 -16.87 -1.43 21.81
CA GLY A 540 -16.42 -0.22 22.51
C GLY A 540 -14.95 -0.21 22.92
N PHE A 541 -14.31 -1.39 23.03
CA PHE A 541 -12.89 -1.53 23.37
C PHE A 541 -11.99 -1.52 22.12
N GLY A 542 -12.56 -1.45 20.92
CA GLY A 542 -11.82 -1.43 19.65
C GLY A 542 -11.49 -2.81 19.10
N ALA A 543 -12.15 -3.88 19.56
CA ALA A 543 -11.99 -5.21 18.99
C ALA A 543 -13.00 -5.46 17.84
N LEU A 544 -12.51 -5.99 16.71
CA LEU A 544 -13.35 -6.35 15.57
C LEU A 544 -14.03 -7.71 15.76
N GLY A 545 -15.35 -7.70 15.92
CA GLY A 545 -16.21 -8.88 16.11
C GLY A 545 -17.29 -9.05 15.04
N ALA A 546 -18.16 -10.03 15.24
CA ALA A 546 -19.33 -10.24 14.39
C ALA A 546 -20.35 -9.09 14.56
N PRO A 547 -21.12 -8.74 13.50
CA PRO A 547 -22.14 -7.71 13.58
C PRO A 547 -23.21 -8.02 14.63
N GLY A 548 -23.62 -7.00 15.39
CA GLY A 548 -24.76 -7.08 16.29
C GLY A 548 -26.11 -7.04 15.56
N PRO A 549 -27.21 -7.44 16.22
CA PRO A 549 -28.53 -7.54 15.59
C PRO A 549 -29.15 -6.19 15.20
N THR A 550 -28.61 -5.07 15.68
CA THR A 550 -29.11 -3.71 15.41
C THR A 550 -28.38 -3.00 14.26
N ALA A 551 -27.33 -3.61 13.71
CA ALA A 551 -26.53 -3.01 12.65
C ALA A 551 -27.25 -3.09 11.29
N GLN A 552 -27.35 -1.96 10.60
CA GLN A 552 -28.00 -1.83 9.30
C GLN A 552 -26.98 -1.70 8.17
N ASN A 553 -27.42 -1.96 6.94
CA ASN A 553 -26.59 -1.79 5.74
C ASN A 553 -26.31 -0.31 5.47
N ILE A 554 -25.19 -0.02 4.81
CA ILE A 554 -24.83 1.35 4.39
C ILE A 554 -24.94 1.52 2.87
N PRO A 555 -25.33 2.68 2.34
CA PRO A 555 -25.31 2.95 0.90
C PRO A 555 -23.87 3.14 0.36
N PRO A 556 -23.65 3.10 -0.97
CA PRO A 556 -22.38 3.45 -1.58
C PRO A 556 -22.00 4.89 -1.28
N GLY A 557 -20.73 5.15 -0.97
CA GLY A 557 -20.26 6.50 -0.66
C GLY A 557 -20.77 7.04 0.68
N PHE A 558 -21.16 6.17 1.62
CA PHE A 558 -21.54 6.59 2.96
C PHE A 558 -20.39 7.32 3.67
N GLU A 559 -20.61 8.59 4.02
CA GLU A 559 -19.69 9.44 4.80
C GLU A 559 -20.32 9.89 6.14
N GLY A 560 -21.40 9.23 6.57
CA GLY A 560 -22.08 9.53 7.83
C GLY A 560 -21.24 9.19 9.06
N PRO A 561 -21.53 9.79 10.24
CA PRO A 561 -20.85 9.46 11.48
C PRO A 561 -21.23 8.04 11.96
N ALA A 562 -20.32 7.41 12.71
CA ALA A 562 -20.62 6.17 13.41
C ALA A 562 -21.79 6.35 14.39
N SER A 563 -22.75 5.43 14.37
CA SER A 563 -23.97 5.49 15.17
C SER A 563 -24.39 4.10 15.68
N ALA A 564 -25.51 4.02 16.42
CA ALA A 564 -26.08 2.75 16.84
C ALA A 564 -26.57 1.89 15.65
N GLU A 565 -27.07 2.53 14.59
CA GLU A 565 -27.58 1.87 13.38
C GLU A 565 -26.45 1.55 12.39
N HIS A 566 -25.42 2.40 12.34
CA HIS A 566 -24.22 2.21 11.53
C HIS A 566 -22.96 2.23 12.42
N PRO A 567 -22.71 1.18 13.23
CA PRO A 567 -21.51 1.12 14.07
C PRO A 567 -20.23 1.12 13.25
N PRO A 568 -19.10 1.59 13.80
CA PRO A 568 -17.84 1.59 13.07
C PRO A 568 -17.35 0.15 12.85
N GLY A 569 -16.77 -0.11 11.67
CA GLY A 569 -16.51 -1.48 11.21
C GLY A 569 -16.28 -1.59 9.71
N LEU A 570 -16.20 -2.82 9.22
CA LEU A 570 -16.07 -3.19 7.82
C LEU A 570 -17.42 -3.66 7.27
N TYR A 571 -17.82 -3.12 6.13
CA TYR A 571 -19.09 -3.38 5.44
C TYR A 571 -18.83 -3.83 4.01
N GLY A 572 -19.51 -4.86 3.52
CA GLY A 572 -19.43 -5.35 2.15
C GLY A 572 -19.38 -6.87 2.04
N ALA A 573 -18.69 -7.38 1.02
CA ALA A 573 -18.54 -8.82 0.81
C ALA A 573 -17.18 -9.15 0.17
N GLY A 574 -16.56 -10.25 0.61
CA GLY A 574 -15.27 -10.70 0.09
C GLY A 574 -14.16 -9.66 0.27
N GLU A 575 -13.45 -9.34 -0.81
CA GLU A 575 -12.39 -8.31 -0.85
C GLU A 575 -12.93 -6.89 -1.12
N ALA A 576 -14.22 -6.75 -1.46
CA ALA A 576 -14.85 -5.47 -1.77
C ALA A 576 -15.60 -4.95 -0.53
N PHE A 577 -14.85 -4.46 0.45
CA PHE A 577 -15.38 -3.89 1.68
C PHE A 577 -14.94 -2.44 1.91
N VAL A 578 -15.79 -1.70 2.61
CA VAL A 578 -15.62 -0.30 2.99
C VAL A 578 -15.55 -0.21 4.52
N ALA A 579 -14.69 0.68 5.02
CA ALA A 579 -14.58 0.95 6.44
C ALA A 579 -15.43 2.16 6.85
N VAL A 580 -16.25 1.97 7.88
CA VAL A 580 -16.88 3.06 8.64
C VAL A 580 -16.02 3.32 9.87
N GLN A 581 -15.48 4.53 9.96
CA GLN A 581 -14.59 4.94 11.06
C GLN A 581 -15.40 5.41 12.27
N THR A 582 -14.82 5.28 13.47
CA THR A 582 -15.40 5.83 14.71
C THR A 582 -15.52 7.36 14.66
N LEU A 583 -14.51 8.02 14.05
CA LEU A 583 -14.48 9.46 13.82
C LEU A 583 -14.32 9.76 12.33
N ARG A 584 -15.02 10.79 11.85
CA ARG A 584 -14.86 11.30 10.49
C ARG A 584 -13.53 12.04 10.35
N PRO A 585 -13.00 12.21 9.13
CA PRO A 585 -11.75 12.92 8.90
C PRO A 585 -11.69 14.33 9.52
N THR A 586 -12.81 15.04 9.61
CA THR A 586 -12.88 16.42 10.13
C THR A 586 -13.34 16.51 11.57
N ASP A 587 -13.65 15.40 12.24
CA ASP A 587 -14.10 15.44 13.63
C ASP A 587 -12.96 15.89 14.56
N GLU A 588 -13.34 16.56 15.65
CA GLU A 588 -12.46 17.00 16.73
C GLU A 588 -13.00 16.51 18.08
N ILE A 589 -12.10 16.34 19.05
CA ILE A 589 -12.44 15.97 20.43
C ILE A 589 -11.97 17.06 21.40
N SER A 590 -12.77 17.34 22.41
CA SER A 590 -12.48 18.42 23.37
C SER A 590 -13.00 18.09 24.76
N ALA A 591 -12.28 18.54 25.79
CA ALA A 591 -12.73 18.43 27.18
C ALA A 591 -14.02 19.22 27.41
N PHE A 592 -14.93 18.65 28.21
CA PHE A 592 -16.14 19.34 28.65
C PHE A 592 -15.86 20.26 29.85
N ASP A 593 -16.35 21.50 29.78
CA ASP A 593 -16.23 22.47 30.87
C ASP A 593 -17.39 22.33 31.87
N PHE A 594 -17.18 21.50 32.89
CA PHE A 594 -18.16 21.29 33.98
C PHE A 594 -18.41 22.56 34.79
N ALA A 595 -17.35 23.35 35.05
CA ALA A 595 -17.45 24.56 35.86
C ALA A 595 -18.30 25.63 35.14
N GLY A 596 -18.07 25.82 33.84
CA GLY A 596 -18.90 26.67 32.99
C GLY A 596 -20.36 26.21 32.89
N ALA A 597 -20.61 24.89 32.98
CA ALA A 597 -21.97 24.34 33.09
C ALA A 597 -22.60 24.48 34.50
N GLY A 598 -21.84 24.97 35.48
CA GLY A 598 -22.28 25.11 36.87
C GLY A 598 -22.45 23.77 37.60
N LEU A 599 -21.67 22.76 37.21
CA LEU A 599 -21.56 21.46 37.89
C LEU A 599 -20.15 21.33 38.48
N SER A 600 -20.04 20.76 39.68
CA SER A 600 -18.75 20.45 40.29
C SER A 600 -18.37 19.00 39.98
N ALA A 601 -17.32 18.81 39.19
CA ALA A 601 -16.78 17.49 38.89
C ALA A 601 -15.81 17.05 39.99
N ASN A 602 -16.09 15.90 40.59
CA ASN A 602 -15.22 15.24 41.56
C ASN A 602 -14.40 14.15 40.87
N MET A 603 -13.18 13.92 41.35
CA MET A 603 -12.36 12.82 40.84
C MET A 603 -12.95 11.47 41.28
N LEU A 604 -13.18 10.57 40.33
CA LEU A 604 -13.61 9.21 40.60
C LEU A 604 -12.41 8.46 41.21
N ARG A 605 -12.49 8.18 42.51
CA ARG A 605 -11.44 7.42 43.21
C ARG A 605 -11.81 5.95 43.22
N ALA A 606 -11.23 5.19 42.28
CA ALA A 606 -11.30 3.75 42.26
C ALA A 606 -10.54 3.18 43.47
N GLY A 607 -11.28 2.79 44.51
CA GLY A 607 -10.76 2.11 45.67
C GLY A 607 -11.89 1.29 46.27
N GLY A 608 -11.91 0.00 45.95
CA GLY A 608 -12.85 -0.94 46.58
C GLY A 608 -12.66 -0.95 48.09
N GLN A 609 -13.71 -1.29 48.83
CA GLN A 609 -13.56 -1.61 50.25
C GLN A 609 -12.57 -2.77 50.37
N LEU A 610 -11.41 -2.53 50.99
CA LEU A 610 -10.49 -3.60 51.35
C LEU A 610 -11.02 -4.25 52.61
N ASP A 611 -11.65 -5.43 52.45
CA ASP A 611 -12.02 -6.29 53.57
C ASP A 611 -10.75 -6.96 54.11
N LEU A 612 -10.32 -6.53 55.30
CA LEU A 612 -9.10 -7.02 55.92
C LEU A 612 -9.31 -8.37 56.62
N ARG A 613 -10.54 -8.92 56.65
CA ARG A 613 -10.84 -10.25 57.22
C ARG A 613 -9.97 -11.34 56.60
N GLY A 614 -9.90 -11.42 55.28
CA GLY A 614 -9.12 -12.44 54.55
C GLY A 614 -7.63 -12.41 54.91
N PRO A 615 -6.92 -11.27 54.73
CA PRO A 615 -5.53 -11.12 55.14
C PRO A 615 -5.29 -11.42 56.63
N LEU A 616 -6.20 -11.01 57.52
CA LEU A 616 -6.09 -11.30 58.96
C LEU A 616 -6.27 -12.80 59.27
N LEU A 617 -7.16 -13.50 58.58
CA LEU A 617 -7.35 -14.95 58.72
C LEU A 617 -6.17 -15.74 58.15
N VAL A 618 -5.62 -15.31 57.01
CA VAL A 618 -4.39 -15.90 56.43
C VAL A 618 -3.20 -15.70 57.36
N PHE A 619 -3.05 -14.49 57.92
CA PHE A 619 -2.03 -14.22 58.93
C PHE A 619 -2.23 -15.09 60.18
N ALA A 620 -3.45 -15.21 60.70
CA ALA A 620 -3.76 -16.05 61.85
C ALA A 620 -3.45 -17.54 61.57
N LEU A 621 -3.77 -18.04 60.37
CA LEU A 621 -3.46 -19.41 59.95
C LEU A 621 -1.95 -19.63 59.82
N ALA A 622 -1.22 -18.71 59.19
CA ALA A 622 0.24 -18.80 59.06
C ALA A 622 0.93 -18.75 60.44
N ALA A 623 0.47 -17.85 61.33
CA ALA A 623 0.94 -17.77 62.70
C ALA A 623 0.64 -19.05 63.49
N PHE A 624 -0.52 -19.69 63.27
CA PHE A 624 -0.89 -20.95 63.90
C PHE A 624 0.02 -22.10 63.44
N ILE A 625 0.26 -22.21 62.13
CA ILE A 625 1.16 -23.22 61.55
C ILE A 625 2.59 -23.01 62.07
N ALA A 626 3.05 -21.76 62.13
CA ALA A 626 4.35 -21.42 62.70
C ALA A 626 4.43 -21.81 64.19
N ASP A 627 3.43 -21.48 65.01
CA ASP A 627 3.37 -21.89 66.43
C ASP A 627 3.43 -23.42 66.57
N ALA A 628 2.68 -24.15 65.75
CA ALA A 628 2.65 -25.61 65.76
C ALA A 628 3.99 -26.24 65.35
N LEU A 629 4.63 -25.77 64.27
CA LEU A 629 5.94 -26.26 63.82
C LEU A 629 7.04 -25.97 64.84
N ILE A 630 7.02 -24.77 65.43
CA ILE A 630 7.97 -24.34 66.46
C ILE A 630 7.78 -25.16 67.74
N ALA A 631 6.53 -25.39 68.16
CA ALA A 631 6.23 -26.24 69.31
C ALA A 631 6.69 -27.69 69.08
N LEU A 632 6.53 -28.21 67.85
CA LEU A 632 6.98 -29.55 67.49
C LEU A 632 8.53 -29.66 67.45
N ALA A 633 9.20 -28.59 67.01
CA ALA A 633 10.67 -28.50 67.02
C ALA A 633 11.24 -28.40 68.44
N LEU A 634 10.63 -27.57 69.30
CA LEU A 634 11.04 -27.43 70.71
C LEU A 634 10.77 -28.69 71.53
N ALA A 635 9.76 -29.49 71.16
CA ALA A 635 9.46 -30.78 71.76
C ALA A 635 10.33 -31.93 71.22
N GLY A 636 11.37 -31.65 70.42
CA GLY A 636 12.30 -32.66 69.88
C GLY A 636 11.72 -33.59 68.81
N LYS A 637 10.42 -33.45 68.48
CA LYS A 637 9.69 -34.34 67.57
C LYS A 637 9.83 -33.98 66.08
N LEU A 638 10.38 -32.80 65.77
CA LEU A 638 10.59 -32.35 64.40
C LEU A 638 12.07 -32.48 64.01
N ARG A 639 12.44 -33.58 63.34
CA ARG A 639 13.77 -33.71 62.70
C ARG A 639 13.80 -32.90 61.40
N LEU A 640 14.04 -31.61 61.50
CA LEU A 640 14.35 -30.77 60.34
C LEU A 640 15.73 -31.17 59.79
N ARG A 641 15.76 -32.01 58.75
CA ARG A 641 16.95 -32.14 57.90
C ARG A 641 17.19 -30.79 57.22
N PRO A 642 18.43 -30.27 57.17
CA PRO A 642 18.72 -29.04 56.47
C PRO A 642 18.54 -29.27 54.96
N LEU A 643 17.41 -28.86 54.41
CA LEU A 643 17.20 -28.75 52.96
C LEU A 643 17.89 -27.47 52.46
N GLY A 644 19.22 -27.43 52.57
CA GLY A 644 20.05 -26.46 51.88
C GLY A 644 20.22 -26.90 50.42
N ALA A 645 19.25 -26.63 49.56
CA ALA A 645 19.40 -26.66 48.09
C ALA A 645 18.12 -26.29 47.29
N ALA A 646 16.93 -26.19 47.90
CA ALA A 646 15.69 -26.06 47.13
C ALA A 646 15.21 -24.62 46.86
N THR A 647 15.89 -23.59 47.37
CA THR A 647 15.53 -22.18 47.14
C THR A 647 16.29 -21.50 46.00
N ALA A 648 17.32 -22.13 45.43
CA ALA A 648 18.13 -21.56 44.34
C ALA A 648 17.66 -21.97 42.91
N ALA A 649 16.84 -23.02 42.79
CA ALA A 649 16.40 -23.56 41.51
C ALA A 649 15.20 -22.81 40.89
N LEU A 650 14.44 -22.06 41.69
CA LEU A 650 13.31 -21.25 41.20
C LEU A 650 13.73 -19.85 40.68
N LEU A 651 14.94 -19.40 41.01
CA LEU A 651 15.49 -18.11 40.57
C LEU A 651 16.39 -18.21 39.32
N THR A 652 16.87 -19.42 39.01
CA THR A 652 17.74 -19.68 37.85
C THR A 652 16.98 -20.03 36.57
N LEU A 653 15.70 -20.40 36.68
CA LEU A 653 14.82 -20.62 35.52
C LEU A 653 14.29 -19.32 34.89
N ALA A 654 14.60 -18.15 35.47
CA ALA A 654 14.16 -16.84 35.01
C ALA A 654 15.17 -16.10 34.11
N CYS A 655 16.38 -16.65 33.87
CA CYS A 655 17.48 -15.88 33.25
C CYS A 655 18.06 -16.45 31.93
N VAL A 656 17.49 -17.49 31.31
CA VAL A 656 18.10 -18.18 30.13
C VAL A 656 17.20 -18.18 28.88
N ALA A 657 16.39 -17.13 28.66
CA ALA A 657 15.54 -17.01 27.47
C ALA A 657 15.86 -15.79 26.60
N ALA A 658 17.15 -15.48 26.41
CA ALA A 658 17.59 -14.49 25.42
C ALA A 658 18.96 -14.84 24.85
N THR A 659 18.98 -15.41 23.64
CA THR A 659 19.86 -15.09 22.49
C THR A 659 20.12 -16.32 21.62
N THR A 660 19.71 -16.25 20.34
CA THR A 660 20.44 -16.85 19.21
C THR A 660 20.14 -16.05 17.94
N SER A 661 21.23 -15.71 17.25
CA SER A 661 21.37 -15.03 15.95
C SER A 661 21.40 -16.00 14.77
N GLU A 662 21.20 -15.50 13.53
CA GLU A 662 21.64 -15.98 12.19
C GLU A 662 20.98 -15.04 11.14
N THR A 663 21.42 -14.75 9.91
CA THR A 663 22.47 -15.24 8.99
C THR A 663 22.67 -14.19 7.86
N ARG A 664 23.83 -14.22 7.20
CA ARG A 664 24.25 -13.34 6.09
C ARG A 664 24.04 -14.05 4.74
N ALA A 665 23.44 -13.38 3.76
CA ALA A 665 23.16 -13.91 2.43
C ALA A 665 24.27 -13.59 1.40
N GLU A 666 24.64 -14.58 0.59
CA GLU A 666 25.53 -14.50 -0.57
C GLU A 666 24.78 -14.02 -1.82
N SER A 667 25.44 -13.16 -2.60
CA SER A 667 24.97 -12.65 -3.89
C SER A 667 25.63 -13.38 -5.06
N ALA A 668 24.80 -13.79 -6.02
CA ALA A 668 25.18 -14.50 -7.24
C ALA A 668 26.02 -13.64 -8.22
N PRO A 669 26.87 -14.25 -9.08
CA PRO A 669 27.86 -13.55 -9.89
C PRO A 669 27.26 -12.93 -11.16
N LYS A 670 27.65 -11.69 -11.46
CA LYS A 670 27.44 -11.03 -12.77
C LYS A 670 28.52 -11.53 -13.76
N SER A 671 28.12 -11.87 -14.98
CA SER A 671 29.04 -12.24 -16.06
C SER A 671 29.97 -11.09 -16.43
N ALA A 672 31.27 -11.34 -16.50
CA ALA A 672 32.29 -10.36 -16.84
C ALA A 672 32.26 -10.01 -18.35
N ALA A 673 32.28 -8.72 -18.68
CA ALA A 673 32.35 -8.22 -20.05
C ALA A 673 33.65 -8.62 -20.76
N THR A 674 33.55 -9.03 -22.02
CA THR A 674 34.65 -9.51 -22.86
C THR A 674 35.59 -8.36 -23.26
N GLN A 675 36.86 -8.65 -23.59
CA GLN A 675 37.81 -7.60 -24.01
C GLN A 675 37.35 -6.87 -25.28
N ARG A 676 36.72 -7.58 -26.22
CA ARG A 676 36.08 -7.03 -27.42
C ARG A 676 35.01 -5.98 -27.08
N ASP A 677 34.19 -6.24 -26.06
CA ASP A 677 33.13 -5.34 -25.61
C ASP A 677 33.72 -4.04 -25.05
N LYS A 678 34.87 -4.13 -24.35
CA LYS A 678 35.60 -2.96 -23.85
C LYS A 678 36.17 -2.13 -24.99
N ASP A 679 36.73 -2.78 -26.01
CA ASP A 679 37.31 -2.08 -27.17
C ASP A 679 36.22 -1.39 -28.03
N ALA A 680 35.04 -2.01 -28.16
CA ALA A 680 33.89 -1.44 -28.85
C ALA A 680 33.26 -0.27 -28.06
N ALA A 681 33.29 -0.33 -26.72
CA ALA A 681 32.84 0.78 -25.87
C ALA A 681 33.79 2.00 -25.88
N LEU A 682 35.09 1.79 -26.11
CA LEU A 682 36.11 2.85 -26.12
C LEU A 682 36.28 3.55 -27.47
N THR A 683 35.93 2.90 -28.57
CA THR A 683 36.11 3.46 -29.92
C THR A 683 34.95 3.03 -30.81
N ALA A 684 34.21 4.01 -31.34
CA ALA A 684 33.11 3.76 -32.26
C ALA A 684 33.61 3.03 -33.51
N ARG A 685 32.90 1.98 -33.92
CA ARG A 685 33.23 1.13 -35.08
C ARG A 685 31.99 0.91 -35.92
N LEU A 686 32.18 0.79 -37.23
CA LEU A 686 31.16 0.24 -38.11
C LEU A 686 31.17 -1.29 -37.97
N ALA A 687 29.99 -1.92 -37.96
CA ALA A 687 29.88 -3.36 -37.86
C ALA A 687 29.03 -3.96 -38.98
N TYR A 688 29.35 -5.19 -39.38
CA TYR A 688 28.54 -5.98 -40.30
C TYR A 688 28.12 -7.29 -39.65
N VAL A 689 26.93 -7.79 -39.99
CA VAL A 689 26.46 -9.08 -39.52
C VAL A 689 27.13 -10.19 -40.32
N ILE A 690 27.71 -11.16 -39.62
CA ILE A 690 28.31 -12.35 -40.23
C ILE A 690 27.19 -13.20 -40.85
N SER A 691 27.19 -13.30 -42.17
CA SER A 691 26.14 -13.94 -42.95
C SER A 691 26.27 -15.47 -43.02
N GLY A 692 27.47 -16.00 -42.72
CA GLY A 692 27.81 -17.41 -42.88
C GLY A 692 28.36 -17.76 -44.27
N ASP A 693 28.40 -16.79 -45.20
CA ASP A 693 29.09 -16.89 -46.48
C ASP A 693 30.38 -16.04 -46.42
N ALA A 694 31.53 -16.71 -46.41
CA ALA A 694 32.84 -16.08 -46.30
C ALA A 694 33.13 -15.05 -47.41
N HIS A 695 32.56 -15.24 -48.60
CA HIS A 695 32.72 -14.28 -49.69
C HIS A 695 31.94 -12.99 -49.42
N VAL A 696 30.70 -13.11 -48.96
CA VAL A 696 29.83 -11.96 -48.63
C VAL A 696 30.36 -11.21 -47.42
N ASP A 697 30.86 -11.93 -46.43
CA ASP A 697 31.45 -11.36 -45.22
C ASP A 697 32.73 -10.57 -45.55
N GLU A 698 33.58 -11.09 -46.44
CA GLU A 698 34.80 -10.38 -46.89
C GLU A 698 34.47 -9.12 -47.70
N ILE A 699 33.45 -9.15 -48.55
CA ILE A 699 32.98 -7.96 -49.29
C ILE A 699 32.46 -6.90 -48.31
N SER A 700 31.66 -7.33 -47.32
CA SER A 700 31.11 -6.43 -46.29
C SER A 700 32.23 -5.78 -45.49
N ARG A 701 33.24 -6.55 -45.09
CA ARG A 701 34.44 -6.06 -44.39
C ARG A 701 35.20 -5.03 -45.23
N LEU A 702 35.53 -5.34 -46.48
CA LEU A 702 36.28 -4.45 -47.37
C LEU A 702 35.49 -3.18 -47.73
N GLY A 703 34.17 -3.30 -47.93
CA GLY A 703 33.29 -2.17 -48.20
C GLY A 703 33.21 -1.21 -47.02
N LEU A 704 33.04 -1.72 -45.80
CA LEU A 704 33.05 -0.89 -44.59
C LEU A 704 34.44 -0.32 -44.27
N GLU A 705 35.52 -1.03 -44.60
CA GLU A 705 36.88 -0.52 -44.43
C GLU A 705 37.12 0.69 -45.33
N ALA A 706 36.69 0.61 -46.59
CA ALA A 706 36.70 1.72 -47.53
C ALA A 706 35.83 2.90 -47.05
N LEU A 707 34.67 2.62 -46.48
CA LEU A 707 33.78 3.64 -45.93
C LEU A 707 34.40 4.32 -44.68
N THR A 708 35.03 3.56 -43.78
CA THR A 708 35.79 4.09 -42.63
C THR A 708 36.90 5.03 -43.10
N GLN A 709 37.67 4.65 -44.13
CA GLN A 709 38.69 5.53 -44.71
C GLN A 709 38.09 6.81 -45.28
N ALA A 710 36.96 6.71 -45.99
CA ALA A 710 36.26 7.86 -46.53
C ALA A 710 35.73 8.80 -45.44
N LEU A 711 35.21 8.27 -44.33
CA LEU A 711 34.78 9.04 -43.16
C LEU A 711 35.95 9.77 -42.52
N ASN A 712 37.08 9.10 -42.30
CA ASN A 712 38.31 9.70 -41.75
C ASN A 712 38.84 10.86 -42.61
N MET A 713 38.73 10.74 -43.94
CA MET A 713 39.23 11.76 -44.86
C MET A 713 38.28 12.95 -45.04
N ARG A 714 36.97 12.73 -44.94
CA ARG A 714 35.95 13.70 -45.37
C ARG A 714 35.16 14.30 -44.21
N THR A 715 35.23 13.72 -43.02
CA THR A 715 34.48 14.15 -41.83
C THR A 715 35.41 14.25 -40.62
N SER A 716 34.93 14.85 -39.53
CA SER A 716 35.65 14.84 -38.25
C SER A 716 35.42 13.56 -37.43
N PHE A 717 34.59 12.63 -37.91
CA PHE A 717 34.35 11.35 -37.26
C PHE A 717 35.43 10.35 -37.68
N SER A 718 36.16 9.81 -36.70
CA SER A 718 37.26 8.87 -36.94
C SER A 718 36.97 7.48 -36.35
N PRO A 719 36.16 6.63 -37.01
CA PRO A 719 35.86 5.29 -36.51
C PRO A 719 37.08 4.36 -36.57
N GLY A 720 37.09 3.37 -35.67
CA GLY A 720 38.06 2.27 -35.72
C GLY A 720 37.77 1.26 -36.83
N ASP A 721 38.60 0.22 -36.91
CA ASP A 721 38.45 -0.84 -37.93
C ASP A 721 37.08 -1.53 -37.84
N PRO A 722 36.43 -1.81 -39.00
CA PRO A 722 35.15 -2.51 -39.02
C PRO A 722 35.22 -3.89 -38.41
N VAL A 723 34.11 -4.34 -37.82
CA VAL A 723 34.04 -5.64 -37.13
C VAL A 723 32.84 -6.47 -37.58
N GLY A 724 33.04 -7.78 -37.73
CA GLY A 724 31.97 -8.74 -37.95
C GLY A 724 31.33 -9.14 -36.63
N VAL A 725 29.99 -9.06 -36.54
CA VAL A 725 29.22 -9.39 -35.33
C VAL A 725 28.26 -10.55 -35.60
N ASP A 726 28.08 -11.41 -34.59
CA ASP A 726 27.04 -12.43 -34.52
C ASP A 726 25.93 -11.95 -33.55
N PRO A 727 24.75 -11.54 -34.07
CA PRO A 727 23.65 -11.04 -33.24
C PRO A 727 23.19 -11.99 -32.13
N ALA A 728 23.40 -13.30 -32.29
CA ALA A 728 23.03 -14.29 -31.28
C ALA A 728 24.00 -14.29 -30.08
N LYS A 729 25.26 -13.87 -30.27
CA LYS A 729 26.33 -13.98 -29.27
C LYS A 729 26.86 -12.63 -28.80
N ASP A 730 27.18 -11.73 -29.72
CA ASP A 730 27.88 -10.49 -29.45
C ASP A 730 26.94 -9.37 -28.96
N GLU A 731 27.42 -8.48 -28.08
CA GLU A 731 26.64 -7.33 -27.61
C GLU A 731 26.50 -6.28 -28.72
N LEU A 732 25.26 -5.90 -29.06
CA LEU A 732 24.98 -5.01 -30.19
C LEU A 732 25.00 -3.54 -29.79
N ALA A 733 24.78 -3.22 -28.51
CA ALA A 733 24.64 -1.86 -28.02
C ALA A 733 25.85 -0.94 -28.28
N PHE A 734 27.03 -1.50 -28.55
CA PHE A 734 28.24 -0.73 -28.84
C PHE A 734 28.38 -0.25 -30.29
N TYR A 735 27.48 -0.68 -31.18
CA TYR A 735 27.58 -0.40 -32.61
C TYR A 735 26.41 0.50 -33.04
N PRO A 736 26.62 1.79 -33.33
CA PRO A 736 25.53 2.69 -33.75
C PRO A 736 24.84 2.23 -35.04
N LEU A 737 25.60 1.63 -35.96
CA LEU A 737 25.14 1.17 -37.27
C LEU A 737 25.60 -0.28 -37.53
N LEU A 738 24.65 -1.14 -37.91
CA LEU A 738 24.90 -2.49 -38.39
C LEU A 738 24.57 -2.61 -39.88
N TYR A 739 25.53 -3.08 -40.69
CA TYR A 739 25.29 -3.49 -42.06
C TYR A 739 24.98 -4.99 -42.12
N TRP A 740 23.78 -5.35 -42.57
CA TRP A 740 23.33 -6.74 -42.65
C TRP A 740 23.14 -7.17 -44.11
N PRO A 741 24.11 -7.88 -44.69
CA PRO A 741 23.95 -8.46 -46.02
C PRO A 741 23.01 -9.67 -45.95
N ILE A 742 21.92 -9.64 -46.74
CA ILE A 742 20.96 -10.74 -46.77
C ILE A 742 21.45 -11.84 -47.70
N VAL A 743 21.53 -13.05 -47.17
CA VAL A 743 21.88 -14.28 -47.90
C VAL A 743 20.72 -15.26 -47.77
N ALA A 744 20.06 -15.60 -48.88
CA ALA A 744 18.84 -16.41 -48.87
C ALA A 744 19.03 -17.83 -48.29
N SER A 745 20.26 -18.36 -48.33
CA SER A 745 20.60 -19.68 -47.75
C SER A 745 20.89 -19.65 -46.25
N ALA A 746 20.96 -18.47 -45.62
CA ALA A 746 21.17 -18.36 -44.18
C ALA A 746 19.92 -18.81 -43.41
N PRO A 747 20.05 -19.51 -42.28
CA PRO A 747 18.89 -19.84 -41.44
C PRO A 747 18.27 -18.57 -40.84
N GLN A 748 16.95 -18.58 -40.63
CA GLN A 748 16.27 -17.50 -39.89
C GLN A 748 16.79 -17.45 -38.44
N PRO A 749 17.07 -16.26 -37.88
CA PRO A 749 17.48 -16.13 -36.49
C PRO A 749 16.42 -16.68 -35.53
N PRO A 750 16.83 -17.33 -34.42
CA PRO A 750 15.88 -17.78 -33.40
C PRO A 750 15.20 -16.58 -32.71
N ALA A 751 14.01 -16.79 -32.14
CA ALA A 751 13.18 -15.73 -31.55
C ALA A 751 13.94 -14.86 -30.51
N LYS A 752 14.82 -15.46 -29.72
CA LYS A 752 15.67 -14.72 -28.75
C LYS A 752 16.61 -13.72 -29.43
N THR A 753 17.17 -14.08 -30.60
CA THR A 753 18.02 -13.19 -31.38
C THR A 753 17.18 -12.07 -32.01
N VAL A 754 15.99 -12.39 -32.52
CA VAL A 754 15.05 -11.39 -33.06
C VAL A 754 14.64 -10.37 -31.98
N ALA A 755 14.38 -10.82 -30.75
CA ALA A 755 14.10 -9.94 -29.62
C ALA A 755 15.29 -9.01 -29.29
N LYS A 756 16.53 -9.54 -29.33
CA LYS A 756 17.74 -8.74 -29.12
C LYS A 756 17.97 -7.70 -30.22
N VAL A 757 17.72 -8.05 -31.48
CA VAL A 757 17.74 -7.13 -32.62
C VAL A 757 16.66 -6.06 -32.48
N THR A 758 15.45 -6.44 -32.06
CA THR A 758 14.36 -5.49 -31.77
C THR A 758 14.75 -4.54 -30.65
N ALA A 759 15.35 -5.03 -29.56
CA ALA A 759 15.83 -4.19 -28.46
C ALA A 759 16.91 -3.21 -28.92
N TYR A 760 17.86 -3.67 -29.74
CA TYR A 760 18.89 -2.83 -30.34
C TYR A 760 18.29 -1.69 -31.18
N MET A 761 17.34 -2.00 -32.07
CA MET A 761 16.65 -0.98 -32.88
C MET A 761 15.87 0.02 -32.02
N LYS A 762 15.19 -0.47 -30.97
CA LYS A 762 14.44 0.38 -30.04
C LYS A 762 15.34 1.35 -29.27
N GLN A 763 16.57 0.93 -28.95
CA GLN A 763 17.56 1.70 -28.21
C GLN A 763 18.37 2.68 -29.09
N GLY A 764 17.94 2.92 -30.33
CA GLY A 764 18.54 3.91 -31.23
C GLY A 764 19.62 3.35 -32.16
N GLY A 765 19.80 2.03 -32.21
CA GLY A 765 20.66 1.38 -33.20
C GLY A 765 20.00 1.33 -34.59
N THR A 766 20.78 1.60 -35.64
CA THR A 766 20.30 1.54 -37.02
C THR A 766 20.80 0.28 -37.72
N ILE A 767 19.92 -0.42 -38.45
CA ILE A 767 20.29 -1.56 -39.29
C ILE A 767 20.05 -1.26 -40.76
N ILE A 768 21.07 -1.47 -41.59
CA ILE A 768 20.96 -1.47 -43.05
C ILE A 768 20.83 -2.91 -43.52
N PHE A 769 19.63 -3.33 -43.92
CA PHE A 769 19.41 -4.62 -44.59
C PHE A 769 19.66 -4.46 -46.09
N ASP A 770 20.66 -5.17 -46.62
CA ASP A 770 21.02 -5.12 -48.03
C ASP A 770 20.69 -6.45 -48.72
N THR A 771 19.65 -6.47 -49.54
CA THR A 771 19.19 -7.67 -50.27
C THR A 771 20.03 -7.98 -51.51
N ARG A 772 20.80 -7.00 -52.02
CA ARG A 772 21.77 -7.16 -53.12
C ARG A 772 21.19 -7.73 -54.43
N ASP A 773 19.88 -7.63 -54.60
CA ASP A 773 19.09 -8.36 -55.58
C ASP A 773 18.49 -7.46 -56.68
N ALA A 774 18.93 -6.21 -56.79
CA ALA A 774 18.35 -5.22 -57.72
C ALA A 774 18.36 -5.64 -59.20
N LEU A 775 19.25 -6.55 -59.63
CA LEU A 775 19.23 -7.13 -60.99
C LEU A 775 18.19 -8.23 -61.18
N SER A 776 17.87 -8.95 -60.10
CA SER A 776 16.92 -10.06 -60.11
C SER A 776 15.48 -9.59 -59.87
N GLN A 777 15.33 -8.42 -59.25
CA GLN A 777 14.05 -7.81 -58.93
C GLN A 777 13.32 -7.34 -60.20
N ARG A 778 12.06 -7.75 -60.38
CA ARG A 778 11.18 -7.31 -61.47
C ARG A 778 10.01 -6.53 -60.90
N VAL A 779 9.69 -5.38 -61.50
CA VAL A 779 8.53 -4.57 -61.09
C VAL A 779 7.24 -5.41 -61.20
N GLY A 780 6.51 -5.55 -60.10
CA GLY A 780 5.28 -6.36 -60.02
C GLY A 780 5.50 -7.89 -60.05
N GLY A 781 6.75 -8.36 -60.00
CA GLY A 781 7.10 -9.78 -59.92
C GLY A 781 7.02 -10.35 -58.49
N ALA A 782 7.16 -11.67 -58.38
CA ALA A 782 7.28 -12.33 -57.08
C ALA A 782 8.53 -11.82 -56.31
N PRO A 783 8.51 -11.82 -54.96
CA PRO A 783 9.69 -11.48 -54.16
C PRO A 783 10.87 -12.40 -54.53
N THR A 784 12.06 -11.82 -54.62
CA THR A 784 13.31 -12.59 -54.73
C THR A 784 13.52 -13.45 -53.47
N PRO A 785 14.37 -14.49 -53.50
CA PRO A 785 14.69 -15.29 -52.33
C PRO A 785 15.20 -14.44 -51.14
N GLU A 786 16.04 -13.45 -51.40
CA GLU A 786 16.59 -12.51 -50.40
C GLU A 786 15.49 -11.60 -49.84
N ALA A 787 14.61 -11.05 -50.68
CA ALA A 787 13.49 -10.24 -50.22
C ALA A 787 12.48 -11.06 -49.41
N GLN A 788 12.25 -12.32 -49.79
CA GLN A 788 11.38 -13.23 -49.03
C GLN A 788 11.99 -13.56 -47.66
N TRP A 789 13.30 -13.84 -47.61
CA TRP A 789 14.01 -14.08 -46.35
C TRP A 789 13.89 -12.89 -45.39
N LEU A 790 14.07 -11.66 -45.90
CA LEU A 790 13.91 -10.45 -45.09
C LEU A 790 12.45 -10.25 -44.63
N ARG A 791 11.46 -10.52 -45.48
CA ARG A 791 10.04 -10.46 -45.10
C ARG A 791 9.70 -11.41 -43.95
N ASP A 792 10.31 -12.58 -43.91
CA ASP A 792 10.08 -13.53 -42.82
C ASP A 792 10.74 -13.09 -41.51
N LEU A 793 11.94 -12.49 -41.57
CA LEU A 793 12.60 -11.89 -40.39
C LEU A 793 11.77 -10.73 -39.81
N THR A 794 11.31 -9.83 -40.68
CA THR A 794 10.58 -8.60 -40.28
C THR A 794 9.24 -8.86 -39.60
N LYS A 795 8.61 -10.04 -39.78
CA LYS A 795 7.39 -10.41 -39.04
C LYS A 795 7.58 -10.45 -37.52
N GLY A 796 8.80 -10.72 -37.06
CA GLY A 796 9.13 -10.78 -35.63
C GLY A 796 9.71 -9.47 -35.08
N LEU A 797 9.87 -8.44 -35.92
CA LEU A 797 10.44 -7.15 -35.54
C LEU A 797 9.33 -6.10 -35.41
N ASP A 798 9.45 -5.22 -34.41
CA ASP A 798 8.59 -4.04 -34.24
C ASP A 798 9.09 -2.91 -35.16
N ILE A 799 8.65 -2.91 -36.43
CA ILE A 799 9.13 -2.00 -37.47
C ILE A 799 8.07 -0.92 -37.75
N PRO A 800 8.46 0.38 -37.80
CA PRO A 800 7.55 1.45 -38.17
C PRO A 800 7.12 1.35 -39.65
N PRO A 801 6.07 2.05 -40.07
CA PRO A 801 5.70 2.12 -41.50
C PRO A 801 6.88 2.56 -42.36
N LEU A 802 7.07 1.91 -43.51
CA LEU A 802 8.19 2.17 -44.42
C LEU A 802 7.71 2.84 -45.71
N GLU A 803 8.55 3.70 -46.28
CA GLU A 803 8.38 4.27 -47.61
C GLU A 803 9.70 4.30 -48.39
N VAL A 804 9.62 4.38 -49.72
CA VAL A 804 10.80 4.61 -50.57
C VAL A 804 11.37 5.98 -50.22
N THR A 805 12.67 6.05 -49.98
CA THR A 805 13.37 7.24 -49.46
C THR A 805 12.94 8.50 -50.20
N PRO A 806 12.16 9.39 -49.56
CA PRO A 806 11.74 10.63 -50.17
C PRO A 806 12.94 11.56 -50.43
N ARG A 807 12.87 12.37 -51.48
CA ARG A 807 13.94 13.33 -51.79
C ARG A 807 14.16 14.34 -50.67
N ASP A 808 13.09 14.73 -49.99
CA ASP A 808 13.05 15.65 -48.85
C ASP A 808 13.43 14.99 -47.52
N HIS A 809 13.68 13.68 -47.46
CA HIS A 809 14.10 13.01 -46.24
C HIS A 809 15.48 13.50 -45.77
N VAL A 810 15.63 13.82 -44.47
CA VAL A 810 16.88 14.34 -43.89
C VAL A 810 18.11 13.49 -44.18
N ILE A 811 17.95 12.16 -44.22
CA ILE A 811 19.00 11.19 -44.57
C ILE A 811 19.71 11.48 -45.91
N THR A 812 19.03 12.07 -46.89
CA THR A 812 19.63 12.41 -48.20
C THR A 812 20.43 13.71 -48.14
N LYS A 813 20.39 14.43 -47.02
CA LYS A 813 20.96 15.77 -46.83
C LYS A 813 21.74 15.93 -45.51
N THR A 814 22.01 14.84 -44.80
CA THR A 814 22.69 14.92 -43.49
C THR A 814 24.11 15.46 -43.62
N PHE A 815 24.85 15.09 -44.67
CA PHE A 815 26.21 15.59 -44.91
C PHE A 815 26.39 16.09 -46.36
N TYR A 816 26.18 15.22 -47.33
CA TYR A 816 26.07 15.57 -48.75
C TYR A 816 24.61 15.75 -49.15
N LEU A 817 24.36 16.58 -50.17
CA LEU A 817 23.05 16.71 -50.81
C LEU A 817 22.93 15.67 -51.93
N LEU A 818 22.00 14.73 -51.76
CA LEU A 818 21.75 13.61 -52.66
C LEU A 818 20.27 13.58 -53.05
N ASP A 819 19.98 13.09 -54.25
CA ASP A 819 18.59 12.85 -54.71
C ASP A 819 18.06 11.48 -54.28
N GLY A 820 18.95 10.58 -53.86
CA GLY A 820 18.66 9.21 -53.47
C GLY A 820 19.96 8.43 -53.23
N PHE A 821 19.83 7.16 -52.88
CA PHE A 821 20.96 6.27 -52.64
C PHE A 821 21.22 5.37 -53.84
N VAL A 822 22.49 5.25 -54.22
CA VAL A 822 22.97 4.33 -55.25
C VAL A 822 24.08 3.46 -54.67
N GLY A 823 24.20 2.23 -55.15
CA GLY A 823 25.27 1.30 -54.78
C GLY A 823 25.95 0.74 -56.02
N ARG A 824 26.21 -0.56 -56.02
CA ARG A 824 26.64 -1.28 -57.21
C ARG A 824 25.61 -1.16 -58.33
N TYR A 825 24.35 -1.10 -57.94
CA TYR A 825 23.22 -0.83 -58.82
C TYR A 825 22.68 0.58 -58.58
N ALA A 826 22.21 1.24 -59.64
CA ALA A 826 21.61 2.58 -59.57
C ALA A 826 20.08 2.56 -59.65
N ASN A 827 19.49 1.41 -59.98
CA ASN A 827 18.05 1.22 -60.18
C ASN A 827 17.34 0.55 -59.00
N GLY A 828 18.07 0.11 -57.97
CA GLY A 828 17.47 -0.46 -56.77
C GLY A 828 16.92 0.62 -55.85
N GLU A 829 15.81 0.30 -55.18
CA GLU A 829 15.17 1.20 -54.22
C GLU A 829 15.80 1.10 -52.83
N THR A 830 15.79 2.21 -52.11
CA THR A 830 16.14 2.25 -50.68
C THR A 830 14.92 2.72 -49.90
N TRP A 831 14.50 1.92 -48.91
CA TRP A 831 13.36 2.16 -48.04
C TRP A 831 13.82 2.60 -46.66
N VAL A 832 13.10 3.55 -46.08
CA VAL A 832 13.34 4.13 -44.75
C VAL A 832 12.01 4.26 -44.00
N GLU A 833 12.06 4.62 -42.73
CA GLU A 833 10.86 4.98 -41.95
C GLU A 833 10.07 6.10 -42.65
N ALA A 834 8.75 5.92 -42.71
CA ALA A 834 7.86 6.85 -43.39
C ALA A 834 7.75 8.18 -42.63
N LEU A 835 7.94 9.28 -43.36
CA LEU A 835 7.82 10.62 -42.82
C LEU A 835 6.35 10.95 -42.48
N PRO A 836 6.11 11.71 -41.40
CA PRO A 836 4.77 12.23 -41.12
C PRO A 836 4.33 13.15 -42.27
N PRO A 837 3.04 13.15 -42.66
CA PRO A 837 2.55 13.93 -43.80
C PRO A 837 2.89 15.42 -43.68
N GLU A 838 3.12 16.08 -44.82
CA GLU A 838 3.60 17.46 -44.91
C GLU A 838 2.63 18.47 -44.25
N PRO A 839 3.08 19.28 -43.27
CA PRO A 839 2.27 20.34 -42.65
C PRO A 839 2.05 21.52 -43.61
N LYS A 840 0.81 21.95 -43.81
CA LYS A 840 0.46 22.98 -44.82
C LYS A 840 0.70 24.45 -44.42
N ASP A 841 0.93 24.77 -43.15
CA ASP A 841 1.14 26.17 -42.71
C ASP A 841 2.61 26.64 -42.84
N GLN A 842 3.47 25.84 -43.47
CA GLN A 842 4.87 26.16 -43.68
C GLN A 842 5.23 25.90 -45.15
N ALA A 843 5.97 26.83 -45.76
CA ALA A 843 6.48 26.65 -47.12
C ALA A 843 7.20 25.29 -47.24
N ALA A 844 7.01 24.59 -48.36
CA ALA A 844 7.59 23.26 -48.64
C ALA A 844 9.03 23.21 -48.16
N ARG A 845 9.26 22.52 -47.04
CA ARG A 845 10.57 22.50 -46.40
C ARG A 845 11.50 21.67 -47.29
N PRO A 846 12.73 22.13 -47.58
CA PRO A 846 13.69 21.35 -48.36
C PRO A 846 14.12 20.05 -47.66
N VAL A 847 13.85 19.93 -46.35
CA VAL A 847 14.16 18.78 -45.49
C VAL A 847 13.01 18.48 -44.53
N ARG A 848 12.65 17.21 -44.41
CA ARG A 848 11.70 16.64 -43.44
C ARG A 848 12.35 15.46 -42.71
N ALA A 849 11.94 15.28 -41.46
CA ALA A 849 12.39 14.19 -40.59
C ALA A 849 11.24 13.68 -39.74
N THR A 850 11.37 12.45 -39.28
CA THR A 850 10.67 11.89 -38.12
C THR A 850 11.26 12.47 -36.83
N ASP A 851 10.51 12.35 -35.72
CA ASP A 851 10.98 12.76 -34.39
C ASP A 851 12.20 11.94 -33.92
N SER A 852 12.48 10.80 -34.57
CA SER A 852 13.61 9.91 -34.29
C SER A 852 14.42 9.54 -35.54
N VAL A 853 15.62 8.95 -35.34
CA VAL A 853 16.45 8.36 -36.41
C VAL A 853 15.75 7.09 -36.92
N SER A 854 15.66 6.92 -38.25
CA SER A 854 15.17 5.69 -38.86
C SER A 854 16.02 4.50 -38.41
N ALA A 855 15.47 3.66 -37.52
CA ALA A 855 16.16 2.50 -36.97
C ALA A 855 16.41 1.40 -38.02
N ILE A 856 15.80 1.53 -39.19
CA ILE A 856 15.88 0.57 -40.30
C ILE A 856 16.10 1.29 -41.63
N VAL A 857 16.96 0.72 -42.45
CA VAL A 857 17.14 1.07 -43.87
C VAL A 857 17.17 -0.24 -44.65
N ILE A 858 16.35 -0.37 -45.69
CA ILE A 858 16.34 -1.57 -46.56
C ILE A 858 16.76 -1.15 -47.95
N THR A 859 17.73 -1.82 -48.55
CA THR A 859 18.21 -1.49 -49.90
C THR A 859 18.51 -2.76 -50.70
N SER A 860 18.38 -2.68 -52.02
CA SER A 860 18.76 -3.75 -52.96
C SER A 860 20.06 -3.45 -53.71
N ASN A 861 20.70 -2.32 -53.41
CA ASN A 861 21.73 -1.72 -54.25
C ASN A 861 23.14 -2.32 -54.09
N ASP A 862 23.37 -3.29 -53.21
CA ASP A 862 24.68 -3.91 -52.95
C ASP A 862 25.74 -2.84 -52.63
N LEU A 863 25.54 -2.17 -51.50
CA LEU A 863 26.32 -1.01 -51.06
C LEU A 863 27.78 -1.37 -50.76
N ALA A 864 28.01 -2.49 -50.06
CA ALA A 864 29.36 -2.90 -49.69
C ALA A 864 30.25 -3.16 -50.93
N ALA A 865 29.72 -3.81 -51.97
CA ALA A 865 30.45 -4.01 -53.22
C ALA A 865 30.73 -2.69 -53.95
N ALA A 866 29.87 -1.68 -53.80
CA ALA A 866 30.07 -0.35 -54.36
C ALA A 866 31.24 0.39 -53.71
N TRP A 867 31.44 0.19 -52.40
CA TRP A 867 32.50 0.83 -51.64
C TRP A 867 33.83 0.09 -51.72
N ALA A 868 33.81 -1.24 -51.85
CA ALA A 868 34.99 -2.08 -51.73
C ALA A 868 36.11 -1.75 -52.75
N HIS A 869 37.31 -1.50 -52.23
CA HIS A 869 38.55 -1.31 -52.98
C HIS A 869 39.70 -2.16 -52.44
N ASP A 870 40.71 -2.40 -53.25
CA ASP A 870 41.94 -3.09 -52.84
C ASP A 870 42.88 -2.18 -52.04
N LYS A 871 44.00 -2.73 -51.55
CA LYS A 871 45.01 -1.96 -50.80
C LYS A 871 45.67 -0.83 -51.58
N ARG A 872 45.49 -0.76 -52.90
CA ARG A 872 46.00 0.29 -53.79
C ARG A 872 44.90 1.31 -54.15
N GLY A 873 43.72 1.21 -53.53
CA GLY A 873 42.57 2.08 -53.78
C GLY A 873 41.84 1.77 -55.09
N GLN A 874 42.10 0.63 -55.73
CA GLN A 874 41.43 0.23 -56.96
C GLN A 874 40.09 -0.47 -56.65
N PRO A 875 39.00 -0.12 -57.34
CA PRO A 875 37.72 -0.79 -57.17
C PRO A 875 37.75 -2.31 -57.40
N LEU A 876 37.06 -3.08 -56.54
CA LEU A 876 36.98 -4.54 -56.67
C LEU A 876 35.83 -5.03 -57.57
N PHE A 877 34.72 -4.29 -57.63
CA PHE A 877 33.51 -4.73 -58.34
C PHE A 877 33.06 -3.70 -59.40
N PRO A 878 32.57 -4.17 -60.58
CA PRO A 878 31.96 -3.28 -61.57
C PRO A 878 30.60 -2.77 -61.08
N LEU A 879 30.31 -1.51 -61.39
CA LEU A 879 29.01 -0.89 -61.11
C LEU A 879 28.12 -0.91 -62.35
N THR A 880 26.81 -0.87 -62.17
CA THR A 880 25.79 -0.79 -63.23
C THR A 880 24.93 0.46 -63.02
N PRO A 881 24.83 1.39 -63.99
CA PRO A 881 25.43 1.35 -65.34
C PRO A 881 26.95 1.58 -65.40
N GLY A 882 27.59 1.99 -64.30
CA GLY A 882 29.04 2.15 -64.22
C GLY A 882 29.52 3.58 -63.97
N GLY A 883 30.85 3.75 -63.91
CA GLY A 883 31.52 5.06 -63.89
C GLY A 883 31.96 5.55 -62.50
N ALA A 884 32.96 6.43 -62.50
CA ALA A 884 33.53 7.02 -61.28
C ALA A 884 32.51 7.85 -60.49
N ARG A 885 31.56 8.49 -61.18
CA ARG A 885 30.50 9.29 -60.56
C ARG A 885 29.54 8.47 -59.71
N GLN A 886 29.14 7.27 -60.17
CA GLN A 886 28.28 6.38 -59.39
C GLN A 886 28.99 5.93 -58.11
N ARG A 887 30.27 5.58 -58.20
CA ARG A 887 31.08 5.18 -57.04
C ARG A 887 31.20 6.30 -56.01
N GLU A 888 31.46 7.51 -56.48
CA GLU A 888 31.53 8.69 -55.63
C GLU A 888 30.18 8.94 -54.92
N PHE A 889 29.05 8.83 -55.62
CA PHE A 889 27.73 8.95 -55.00
C PHE A 889 27.42 7.82 -54.02
N ALA A 890 27.85 6.58 -54.29
CA ALA A 890 27.71 5.48 -53.35
C ALA A 890 28.49 5.77 -52.06
N LEU A 891 29.72 6.27 -52.14
CA LEU A 891 30.51 6.68 -50.97
C LEU A 891 29.86 7.85 -50.21
N ARG A 892 29.37 8.87 -50.91
CA ARG A 892 28.62 9.98 -50.28
C ARG A 892 27.36 9.49 -49.59
N GLY A 893 26.64 8.55 -50.19
CA GLY A 893 25.49 7.88 -49.61
C GLY A 893 25.85 7.15 -48.31
N GLY A 894 26.93 6.38 -48.31
CA GLY A 894 27.45 5.72 -47.10
C GLY A 894 27.80 6.72 -45.98
N ILE A 895 28.45 7.84 -46.32
CA ILE A 895 28.75 8.90 -45.36
C ILE A 895 27.45 9.51 -44.81
N ASN A 896 26.45 9.79 -45.64
CA ASN A 896 25.15 10.28 -45.19
C ASN A 896 24.46 9.30 -44.23
N LEU A 897 24.46 8.00 -44.52
CA LEU A 897 23.85 6.96 -43.65
C LEU A 897 24.51 6.92 -42.27
N VAL A 898 25.85 6.95 -42.23
CA VAL A 898 26.62 6.95 -40.97
C VAL A 898 26.38 8.24 -40.20
N MET A 899 26.50 9.40 -40.87
CA MET A 899 26.29 10.69 -40.22
C MET A 899 24.85 10.83 -39.71
N TYR A 900 23.85 10.35 -40.45
CA TYR A 900 22.46 10.35 -40.02
C TYR A 900 22.25 9.54 -38.74
N THR A 901 22.87 8.36 -38.68
CA THR A 901 22.81 7.50 -37.50
C THR A 901 23.45 8.16 -36.27
N LEU A 902 24.55 8.90 -36.45
CA LEU A 902 25.30 9.52 -35.35
C LEU A 902 24.75 10.88 -34.90
N THR A 903 24.10 11.62 -35.80
CA THR A 903 23.72 13.02 -35.57
C THR A 903 22.22 13.28 -35.65
N GLY A 904 21.43 12.28 -36.02
CA GLY A 904 19.97 12.35 -36.07
C GLY A 904 19.41 13.38 -37.04
N ASN A 905 18.35 14.06 -36.62
CA ASN A 905 17.55 14.97 -37.43
C ASN A 905 18.00 16.43 -37.35
N TYR A 906 19.22 16.73 -36.88
CA TYR A 906 19.68 18.11 -36.67
C TYR A 906 19.58 19.01 -37.93
N LYS A 907 19.70 18.44 -39.14
CA LYS A 907 19.54 19.19 -40.41
C LYS A 907 18.10 19.55 -40.78
N SER A 908 17.11 19.07 -40.04
CA SER A 908 15.69 19.44 -40.19
C SER A 908 15.30 20.68 -39.37
N ASP A 909 16.19 21.16 -38.50
CA ASP A 909 15.99 22.36 -37.70
C ASP A 909 15.93 23.63 -38.56
N GLN A 910 15.11 24.57 -38.11
CA GLN A 910 14.80 25.81 -38.84
C GLN A 910 16.06 26.66 -39.14
N VAL A 911 17.11 26.53 -38.32
CA VAL A 911 18.39 27.24 -38.46
C VAL A 911 19.15 26.82 -39.74
N HIS A 912 19.00 25.58 -40.20
CA HIS A 912 19.73 25.06 -41.36
C HIS A 912 18.98 25.23 -42.68
N VAL A 913 17.70 25.60 -42.64
CA VAL A 913 16.86 25.71 -43.85
C VAL A 913 17.37 26.79 -44.81
N ARG A 914 17.83 27.94 -44.31
CA ARG A 914 18.33 29.04 -45.14
C ARG A 914 19.57 28.64 -45.96
N ASP A 915 20.56 28.05 -45.29
CA ASP A 915 21.83 27.63 -45.92
C ASP A 915 21.62 26.50 -46.94
N LEU A 916 20.60 25.64 -46.71
CA LEU A 916 20.21 24.60 -47.65
C LEU A 916 19.52 25.16 -48.90
N LEU A 917 18.66 26.16 -48.74
CA LEU A 917 18.02 26.85 -49.86
C LEU A 917 19.05 27.62 -50.71
N GLU A 918 20.03 28.27 -50.09
CA GLU A 918 21.12 28.95 -50.82
C GLU A 918 21.95 27.98 -51.66
N ARG A 919 22.21 26.77 -51.16
CA ARG A 919 22.97 25.73 -51.89
C ARG A 919 22.17 24.99 -52.96
N LEU A 920 20.83 24.98 -52.85
CA LEU A 920 19.93 24.42 -53.87
C LEU A 920 19.59 25.43 -54.98
N GLY A 921 19.75 26.73 -54.71
CA GLY A 921 19.48 27.82 -55.65
C GLY A 921 20.70 28.28 -56.48
N GLN A 922 21.90 27.75 -56.20
CA GLN A 922 23.11 27.85 -57.03
C GLN A 922 23.27 26.57 -57.84
#